data_AF-A0A7J8T6S2-F1
#
_entry.id   AF-A0A7J8T6S2-F1
#
_cell.length_a   1.000
_cell.length_b   1.000
_cell.length_c   1.000
_cell.angle_alpha   90.00
_cell.angle_beta   90.00
_cell.angle_gamma   90.00
#
_symmetry.space_group_name_H-M   'P 1'
#
loop_
_entity.id
_entity.type
_entity.pdbx_description
1 polymer ?
#
loop_
_entity_poly.entity_id
_entity_poly.type
_entity_poly.pdbx_seq_one_letter_code
_entity_poly.pdbx_strand_id
1 'polypeptide(L)'
;MNMLAFSMRKLGFLFILIVLNIVAHGEETKNFYIVYLGDSPLSKQSAVQKHIGLLSSVKGSEHGAKESIVYSYTKSFNAFAAKLSENEAEMLKGLNEVASVFPNRYRKLHTTKSWDFIGLPLTAKRNLKFERNIIVGLLDTGITPQSESFKDDGFGPPPSKWKGTCGRFMNFSGCNDKIIGAKYYKLDGNPDPADILSPIDMDGHGTHTSSTLAGNLVRDANLYGLAKGTARGAVPSARIAMYKVCWASSGCADMDILAALDDATSDGVDIISISIGGGTQDFVTDSISVGAFHALKKGIVTVTSAGNDGPSLSSVSNYSPWLLTVAASGIDRQFMSTVKLGNGKSFQGIGINTFESKEGLYPVVSGADVAMNSESKGNARFCLDNTLDPSKVKGKLVYCTLSQWGVDSVVKGIGGIGTIVESEQYLDTAQIFMAPATMVNSTVGETIQNYIHSTRSPTAVVYKSEEVKIPAPSVASFSSRGPNPGSHRILKPDIAAPGVDILAAYTLVKSLTGLKGDTQRSKFTLMSGTSMACPHVAGAAAYVKSFHPTWTPAAIKSAIMTTAKPMSKRVNKDAEFSYGAGQLNPARAINPGLVYDIDEMSYVQFLCHEGYSGSSIAHLIGTKSVNCSSLLPGFGYDALNYPSMQLNMKNSQQPTVGVFKRRVTNVGPPSVYNATIKAPKGLQITVRPTSLLFTRLLQKRSFKVVVVAKPGLSTKFRVLSASLVWKTTHHTVRSPIVVYSLPD
;
A
#
# COMPACT_ATOMS: atom_id res chain seq x y z
N MET A 1 73.61 24.43 -40.36
CA MET A 1 74.26 25.34 -41.33
C MET A 1 73.17 26.17 -42.00
N ASN A 2 73.29 27.48 -41.82
CA ASN A 2 72.62 28.61 -42.50
C ASN A 2 71.11 28.79 -42.25
N MET A 3 70.72 29.68 -41.33
CA MET A 3 70.63 31.16 -41.41
C MET A 3 69.19 31.57 -41.83
N LEU A 4 68.32 32.04 -40.92
CA LEU A 4 68.26 33.39 -40.32
C LEU A 4 68.48 34.48 -41.38
N ALA A 5 67.47 35.28 -41.72
CA ALA A 5 67.19 36.62 -41.16
C ALA A 5 66.96 37.54 -42.39
N PHE A 6 66.14 38.60 -42.44
CA PHE A 6 65.67 39.53 -41.41
C PHE A 6 64.67 40.52 -42.03
N SER A 7 64.16 41.42 -41.17
CA SER A 7 63.60 42.75 -41.44
C SER A 7 62.06 42.81 -41.40
N MET A 8 61.40 42.88 -40.23
CA MET A 8 61.37 44.00 -39.27
C MET A 8 61.30 45.39 -39.92
N ARG A 9 60.13 46.03 -39.86
CA ARG A 9 59.88 47.30 -39.13
C ARG A 9 58.50 47.85 -39.51
N LYS A 10 57.55 47.78 -38.56
CA LYS A 10 56.88 48.97 -38.02
C LYS A 10 56.11 48.57 -36.76
N LEU A 11 56.56 49.17 -35.68
CA LEU A 11 56.28 48.92 -34.28
C LEU A 11 54.99 49.66 -33.88
N GLY A 12 54.15 49.03 -33.07
CA GLY A 12 53.25 49.67 -32.11
C GLY A 12 52.20 50.63 -32.65
N PHE A 13 50.98 50.13 -32.93
CA PHE A 13 49.75 50.92 -32.83
C PHE A 13 48.48 50.03 -32.90
N LEU A 14 48.39 48.91 -32.15
CA LEU A 14 47.08 48.31 -31.79
C LEU A 14 47.22 47.15 -30.78
N PHE A 15 47.65 47.46 -29.55
CA PHE A 15 47.10 46.72 -28.42
C PHE A 15 45.66 47.24 -28.26
N ILE A 16 44.66 46.35 -28.17
CA ILE A 16 43.25 46.65 -27.83
C ILE A 16 42.40 47.17 -29.02
N LEU A 17 41.93 46.29 -29.93
CA LEU A 17 40.62 46.46 -30.61
C LEU A 17 40.09 45.30 -31.50
N ILE A 18 40.63 44.07 -31.47
CA ILE A 18 39.90 42.88 -31.97
C ILE A 18 40.09 41.70 -30.99
N VAL A 19 39.50 41.85 -29.82
CA VAL A 19 38.65 40.77 -29.27
C VAL A 19 37.42 40.75 -30.18
N LEU A 20 36.97 39.55 -30.60
CA LEU A 20 35.80 39.24 -31.48
C LEU A 20 36.15 38.94 -32.95
N ASN A 21 36.50 37.69 -33.26
CA ASN A 21 35.71 36.82 -34.15
C ASN A 21 36.28 35.39 -34.14
N ILE A 22 35.77 34.60 -33.20
CA ILE A 22 35.84 33.13 -33.19
C ILE A 22 34.88 32.63 -34.27
N VAL A 23 35.32 31.76 -35.19
CA VAL A 23 34.40 30.84 -35.88
C VAL A 23 35.00 29.44 -35.84
N ALA A 24 34.49 28.63 -34.91
CA ALA A 24 34.67 27.18 -34.92
C ALA A 24 33.65 26.58 -35.92
N HIS A 25 34.11 25.81 -36.91
CA HIS A 25 33.23 24.96 -37.71
C HIS A 25 33.04 23.62 -36.97
N GLY A 26 32.06 23.56 -36.07
CA GLY A 26 31.65 22.33 -35.40
C GLY A 26 30.68 21.52 -36.25
N GLU A 27 30.91 20.20 -36.40
CA GLU A 27 29.91 19.25 -36.91
C GLU A 27 28.63 19.32 -36.06
N GLU A 28 27.51 19.65 -36.70
CA GLU A 28 26.22 19.79 -36.00
C GLU A 28 25.73 18.43 -35.49
N THR A 29 25.66 18.28 -34.16
CA THR A 29 25.15 17.07 -33.53
C THR A 29 23.65 16.89 -33.80
N LYS A 30 23.27 15.80 -34.47
CA LYS A 30 21.87 15.50 -34.80
C LYS A 30 21.21 14.63 -33.71
N ASN A 31 20.15 15.14 -33.09
CA ASN A 31 19.36 14.47 -32.05
C ASN A 31 17.96 14.10 -32.57
N PHE A 32 17.21 13.30 -31.81
CA PHE A 32 15.83 12.93 -32.18
C PHE A 32 14.84 13.94 -31.59
N TYR A 33 13.96 14.48 -32.44
CA TYR A 33 12.92 15.45 -32.07
C TYR A 33 11.54 14.94 -32.49
N ILE A 34 10.51 15.44 -31.80
CA ILE A 34 9.10 15.24 -32.12
C ILE A 34 8.56 16.59 -32.61
N VAL A 35 8.01 16.60 -33.81
CA VAL A 35 7.39 17.73 -34.51
C VAL A 35 5.88 17.51 -34.47
N TYR A 36 5.19 18.27 -33.64
CA TYR A 36 3.75 18.17 -33.40
C TYR A 36 2.99 19.22 -34.23
N LEU A 37 1.96 18.79 -34.94
CA LEU A 37 1.20 19.57 -35.92
C LEU A 37 -0.27 19.77 -35.49
N GLY A 38 -0.67 19.28 -34.31
CA GLY A 38 -2.04 19.44 -33.78
C GLY A 38 -2.88 18.16 -33.83
N ASP A 39 -4.20 18.32 -33.96
CA ASP A 39 -5.19 17.24 -33.86
C ASP A 39 -5.13 16.26 -35.05
N SER A 40 -5.85 15.13 -34.98
CA SER A 40 -5.71 14.03 -35.94
C SER A 40 -5.97 14.48 -37.39
N PRO A 41 -5.11 14.10 -38.36
CA PRO A 41 -5.31 14.48 -39.75
C PRO A 41 -6.49 13.71 -40.37
N LEU A 42 -7.20 14.34 -41.30
CA LEU A 42 -8.37 13.76 -41.99
C LEU A 42 -8.04 12.51 -42.82
N SER A 43 -6.79 12.37 -43.28
CA SER A 43 -6.33 11.20 -44.04
C SER A 43 -4.89 10.82 -43.67
N LYS A 44 -4.66 9.52 -43.45
CA LYS A 44 -3.36 8.97 -43.06
C LYS A 44 -2.29 9.07 -44.16
N GLN A 45 -2.63 8.75 -45.40
CA GLN A 45 -1.67 8.80 -46.52
C GLN A 45 -1.27 10.24 -46.84
N SER A 46 -2.23 11.17 -46.83
CA SER A 46 -1.97 12.60 -47.02
C SER A 46 -1.13 13.18 -45.88
N ALA A 47 -1.36 12.78 -44.62
CA ALA A 47 -0.58 13.24 -43.48
C ALA A 47 0.90 12.81 -43.55
N VAL A 48 1.18 11.56 -43.93
CA VAL A 48 2.56 11.08 -44.08
C VAL A 48 3.29 11.82 -45.20
N GLN A 49 2.63 12.06 -46.34
CA GLN A 49 3.20 12.89 -47.40
C GLN A 49 3.45 14.32 -46.94
N LYS A 50 2.52 14.90 -46.16
CA LYS A 50 2.68 16.23 -45.56
C LYS A 50 3.86 16.29 -44.58
N HIS A 51 4.08 15.25 -43.77
CA HIS A 51 5.24 15.17 -42.87
C HIS A 51 6.56 15.13 -43.63
N ILE A 52 6.63 14.33 -44.70
CA ILE A 52 7.81 14.25 -45.56
C ILE A 52 8.03 15.58 -46.27
N GLY A 53 6.97 16.23 -46.77
CA GLY A 53 7.04 17.55 -47.39
C GLY A 53 7.57 18.62 -46.43
N LEU A 54 7.02 18.71 -45.23
CA LEU A 54 7.49 19.63 -44.19
C LEU A 54 8.93 19.36 -43.77
N LEU A 55 9.32 18.10 -43.65
CA LEU A 55 10.69 17.75 -43.31
C LEU A 55 11.66 18.01 -44.46
N SER A 56 11.21 17.88 -45.72
CA SER A 56 12.03 18.16 -46.90
C SER A 56 12.36 19.64 -47.06
N SER A 57 11.51 20.54 -46.57
CA SER A 57 11.77 21.99 -46.62
C SER A 57 12.95 22.41 -45.75
N VAL A 58 13.25 21.65 -44.69
CA VAL A 58 14.43 21.89 -43.84
C VAL A 58 15.61 20.97 -44.16
N LYS A 59 15.37 19.79 -44.73
CA LYS A 59 16.42 18.84 -45.16
C LYS A 59 16.97 19.10 -46.55
N GLY A 60 16.34 20.00 -47.32
CA GLY A 60 16.72 20.36 -48.69
C GLY A 60 16.40 19.32 -49.76
N SER A 61 15.95 18.12 -49.39
CA SER A 61 15.49 17.09 -50.33
C SER A 61 14.51 16.11 -49.71
N GLU A 62 13.65 15.51 -50.53
CA GLU A 62 12.73 14.46 -50.10
C GLU A 62 13.47 13.20 -49.65
N HIS A 63 14.62 12.91 -50.26
CA HIS A 63 15.48 11.78 -49.88
C HIS A 63 16.04 11.97 -48.46
N GLY A 64 16.62 13.13 -48.15
CA GLY A 64 17.11 13.45 -46.81
C GLY A 64 16.01 13.53 -45.75
N ALA A 65 14.79 13.89 -46.13
CA ALA A 65 13.63 13.82 -45.26
C ALA A 65 13.21 12.38 -44.94
N LYS A 66 13.17 11.50 -45.94
CA LYS A 66 12.86 10.08 -45.75
C LYS A 66 13.92 9.36 -44.91
N GLU A 67 15.19 9.73 -45.03
CA GLU A 67 16.27 9.19 -44.17
C GLU A 67 16.22 9.74 -42.74
N SER A 68 15.76 10.97 -42.56
CA SER A 68 15.72 11.62 -41.24
C SER A 68 14.44 11.34 -40.47
N ILE A 69 13.33 10.96 -41.11
CA ILE A 69 12.06 10.68 -40.43
C ILE A 69 12.13 9.33 -39.69
N VAL A 70 11.84 9.35 -38.40
CA VAL A 70 11.82 8.15 -37.55
C VAL A 70 10.43 7.53 -37.53
N TYR A 71 9.39 8.36 -37.39
CA TYR A 71 8.03 7.88 -37.29
C TYR A 71 7.00 8.98 -37.59
N SER A 72 5.86 8.62 -38.20
CA SER A 72 4.73 9.54 -38.43
C SER A 72 3.52 9.13 -37.58
N TYR A 73 3.07 10.03 -36.70
CA TYR A 73 1.88 9.91 -35.87
C TYR A 73 0.68 10.55 -36.59
N THR A 74 -0.31 9.73 -36.95
CA THR A 74 -1.42 10.19 -37.83
C THR A 74 -2.81 9.70 -37.37
N LYS A 75 -2.94 9.18 -36.15
CA LYS A 75 -4.14 8.42 -35.71
C LYS A 75 -5.07 9.16 -34.77
N SER A 76 -4.51 9.93 -33.84
CA SER A 76 -5.25 10.63 -32.78
C SER A 76 -4.78 12.06 -32.59
N PHE A 77 -3.68 12.40 -33.24
CA PHE A 77 -3.07 13.70 -33.36
C PHE A 77 -2.07 13.61 -34.53
N ASN A 78 -1.72 14.75 -35.10
CA ASN A 78 -0.83 14.86 -36.23
C ASN A 78 0.56 15.26 -35.75
N ALA A 79 1.57 14.41 -35.96
CA ALA A 79 2.96 14.69 -35.59
C ALA A 79 3.92 13.76 -36.32
N PHE A 80 5.22 14.03 -36.27
CA PHE A 80 6.24 13.06 -36.64
C PHE A 80 7.48 13.19 -35.75
N ALA A 81 8.23 12.10 -35.60
CA ALA A 81 9.54 12.10 -34.99
C ALA A 81 10.60 12.06 -36.10
N ALA A 82 11.67 12.84 -35.97
CA ALA A 82 12.76 12.89 -36.94
C ALA A 82 14.11 13.13 -36.26
N LYS A 83 15.20 12.71 -36.91
CA LYS A 83 16.58 13.01 -36.53
C LYS A 83 17.00 14.35 -37.16
N LEU A 84 17.13 15.37 -36.33
CA LEU A 84 17.34 16.77 -36.72
C LEU A 84 18.56 17.36 -36.02
N SER A 85 19.24 18.29 -36.67
CA SER A 85 20.07 19.26 -35.97
C SER A 85 19.19 20.31 -35.28
N GLU A 86 19.78 21.08 -34.38
CA GLU A 86 19.05 22.09 -33.63
C GLU A 86 18.51 23.21 -34.54
N ASN A 87 19.31 23.62 -35.53
CA ASN A 87 18.88 24.58 -36.54
C ASN A 87 17.71 24.06 -37.39
N GLU A 88 17.76 22.81 -37.84
CA GLU A 88 16.65 22.18 -38.57
C GLU A 88 15.37 22.10 -37.71
N ALA A 89 15.50 21.86 -36.41
CA ALA A 89 14.37 21.81 -35.48
C ALA A 89 13.74 23.19 -35.24
N GLU A 90 14.54 24.25 -35.11
CA GLU A 90 14.04 25.64 -35.01
C GLU A 90 13.40 26.11 -36.31
N MET A 91 13.97 25.77 -37.47
CA MET A 91 13.35 26.06 -38.77
C MET A 91 11.95 25.44 -38.89
N LEU A 92 11.79 24.17 -38.46
CA LEU A 92 10.47 23.53 -38.45
C LEU A 92 9.50 24.20 -37.48
N LYS A 93 9.99 24.61 -36.30
CA LYS A 93 9.18 25.30 -35.29
C LYS A 93 8.65 26.65 -35.76
N GLY A 94 9.36 27.31 -36.69
CA GLY A 94 8.92 28.56 -37.32
C GLY A 94 7.83 28.41 -38.39
N LEU A 95 7.44 27.18 -38.76
CA LEU A 95 6.39 26.96 -39.75
C LEU A 95 5.00 27.05 -39.10
N ASN A 96 4.10 27.84 -39.70
CA ASN A 96 2.73 28.07 -39.18
C ASN A 96 1.92 26.78 -38.95
N GLU A 97 2.24 25.70 -39.65
CA GLU A 97 1.55 24.41 -39.54
C GLU A 97 2.08 23.53 -38.40
N VAL A 98 3.25 23.86 -37.84
CA VAL A 98 3.92 23.12 -36.76
C VAL A 98 3.57 23.77 -35.43
N ALA A 99 2.78 23.06 -34.63
CA ALA A 99 2.35 23.54 -33.31
C ALA A 99 3.48 23.51 -32.26
N SER A 100 4.39 22.54 -32.31
CA SER A 100 5.62 22.57 -31.49
C SER A 100 6.67 21.57 -31.97
N VAL A 101 7.95 21.83 -31.70
CA VAL A 101 9.06 20.89 -31.90
C VAL A 101 9.80 20.70 -30.59
N PHE A 102 10.00 19.46 -30.13
CA PHE A 102 10.67 19.18 -28.86
C PHE A 102 11.51 17.90 -28.90
N PRO A 103 12.64 17.84 -28.16
CA PRO A 103 13.53 16.68 -28.20
C PRO A 103 12.91 15.43 -27.55
N ASN A 104 13.20 14.26 -28.12
CA ASN A 104 12.84 12.96 -27.58
C ASN A 104 13.54 12.72 -26.23
N ARG A 105 12.79 12.29 -25.21
CA ARG A 105 13.32 11.99 -23.87
C ARG A 105 12.93 10.58 -23.46
N TYR A 106 13.92 9.77 -23.07
CA TYR A 106 13.67 8.49 -22.39
C TYR A 106 13.14 8.73 -20.97
N ARG A 107 12.10 8.00 -20.57
CA ARG A 107 11.48 8.12 -19.24
C ARG A 107 11.59 6.78 -18.51
N LYS A 108 11.96 6.83 -17.23
CA LYS A 108 11.69 5.78 -16.24
C LYS A 108 10.65 6.32 -15.28
N LEU A 109 9.68 5.50 -14.86
CA LEU A 109 8.70 5.88 -13.85
C LEU A 109 8.39 4.67 -12.96
N HIS A 110 8.53 4.80 -11.64
CA HIS A 110 7.86 3.92 -10.69
C HIS A 110 7.24 4.70 -9.57
N THR A 111 6.08 4.17 -9.25
CA THR A 111 5.38 4.28 -8.01
C THR A 111 6.05 3.75 -6.75
N THR A 112 6.89 4.48 -6.03
CA THR A 112 8.31 4.07 -5.91
C THR A 112 8.59 2.56 -5.90
N LYS A 113 7.83 1.73 -5.15
CA LYS A 113 7.79 0.27 -5.39
C LYS A 113 6.47 -0.52 -5.20
N SER A 114 5.56 -0.15 -4.28
CA SER A 114 4.52 -1.07 -3.76
C SER A 114 3.50 -1.58 -4.79
N TRP A 115 2.87 -0.70 -5.58
CA TRP A 115 1.86 -1.18 -6.54
C TRP A 115 2.48 -1.93 -7.72
N ASP A 116 3.71 -1.60 -8.11
CA ASP A 116 4.45 -2.33 -9.14
C ASP A 116 4.71 -3.77 -8.66
N PHE A 117 5.09 -3.95 -7.39
CA PHE A 117 5.29 -5.26 -6.75
C PHE A 117 4.05 -6.16 -6.79
N ILE A 118 2.85 -5.60 -6.52
CA ILE A 118 1.58 -6.34 -6.60
C ILE A 118 1.00 -6.42 -8.02
N GLY A 119 1.71 -5.94 -9.04
CA GLY A 119 1.32 -6.08 -10.44
C GLY A 119 0.29 -5.07 -10.92
N LEU A 120 0.28 -3.86 -10.34
CA LEU A 120 -0.47 -2.70 -10.85
C LEU A 120 0.51 -1.59 -11.24
N PRO A 121 1.20 -1.73 -12.39
CA PRO A 121 2.15 -0.73 -12.85
C PRO A 121 1.46 0.56 -13.28
N LEU A 122 2.23 1.63 -13.41
CA LEU A 122 1.74 2.92 -13.95
C LEU A 122 1.06 2.78 -15.33
N THR A 123 1.48 1.81 -16.13
CA THR A 123 0.95 1.49 -17.46
C THR A 123 -0.25 0.55 -17.44
N ALA A 124 -0.75 0.18 -16.26
CA ALA A 124 -1.92 -0.67 -16.14
C ALA A 124 -3.11 -0.08 -16.91
N LYS A 125 -3.89 -0.95 -17.56
CA LYS A 125 -5.11 -0.55 -18.27
C LYS A 125 -6.03 0.15 -17.27
N ARG A 126 -6.58 1.31 -17.65
CA ARG A 126 -7.55 2.05 -16.83
C ARG A 126 -8.83 2.30 -17.59
N ASN A 127 -9.94 2.29 -16.87
CA ASN A 127 -11.21 2.74 -17.39
C ASN A 127 -11.51 4.15 -16.88
N LEU A 128 -10.79 5.15 -17.38
CA LEU A 128 -10.82 6.52 -16.86
C LEU A 128 -12.22 7.16 -16.91
N LYS A 129 -13.10 6.72 -17.82
CA LYS A 129 -14.51 7.15 -17.84
C LYS A 129 -15.25 6.80 -16.55
N PHE A 130 -15.00 5.62 -16.00
CA PHE A 130 -15.64 5.15 -14.77
C PHE A 130 -14.79 5.47 -13.54
N GLU A 131 -13.47 5.32 -13.61
CA GLU A 131 -12.55 5.59 -12.49
C GLU A 131 -12.71 7.02 -11.96
N ARG A 132 -12.88 8.02 -12.84
CA ARG A 132 -13.10 9.42 -12.44
C ARG A 132 -14.40 9.69 -11.66
N ASN A 133 -15.33 8.74 -11.71
CA ASN A 133 -16.62 8.79 -11.05
C ASN A 133 -16.73 7.81 -9.88
N ILE A 134 -15.64 7.09 -9.57
CA ILE A 134 -15.54 6.32 -8.33
C ILE A 134 -15.23 7.29 -7.19
N ILE A 135 -16.00 7.17 -6.11
CA ILE A 135 -15.85 7.95 -4.88
C ILE A 135 -15.40 7.01 -3.77
N VAL A 136 -14.25 7.28 -3.18
CA VAL A 136 -13.69 6.49 -2.08
C VAL A 136 -13.86 7.25 -0.77
N GLY A 137 -14.58 6.65 0.18
CA GLY A 137 -14.73 7.16 1.54
C GLY A 137 -13.62 6.64 2.44
N LEU A 138 -12.96 7.52 3.20
CA LEU A 138 -11.98 7.13 4.20
C LEU A 138 -12.44 7.58 5.58
N LEU A 139 -12.46 6.65 6.54
CA LEU A 139 -12.66 6.95 7.96
C LEU A 139 -11.30 6.86 8.65
N ASP A 140 -10.76 8.01 9.06
CA ASP A 140 -9.35 8.12 9.48
C ASP A 140 -9.11 9.37 10.37
N THR A 141 -7.85 9.81 10.53
CA THR A 141 -7.43 10.98 11.31
C THR A 141 -7.62 12.33 10.58
N GLY A 142 -8.19 12.31 9.38
CA GLY A 142 -8.38 13.49 8.53
C GLY A 142 -7.53 13.45 7.27
N ILE A 143 -7.44 14.59 6.56
CA ILE A 143 -6.65 14.72 5.34
C ILE A 143 -5.86 16.03 5.31
N THR A 144 -4.72 16.07 4.62
CA THR A 144 -3.95 17.29 4.31
C THR A 144 -4.24 17.77 2.88
N PRO A 145 -5.21 18.67 2.63
CA PRO A 145 -5.70 18.98 1.29
C PRO A 145 -4.65 19.61 0.37
N GLN A 146 -3.67 20.31 0.95
CA GLN A 146 -2.61 21.00 0.21
C GLN A 146 -1.54 20.05 -0.34
N SER A 147 -1.60 18.76 -0.02
CA SER A 147 -0.68 17.76 -0.53
C SER A 147 -0.76 17.65 -2.05
N GLU A 148 0.40 17.51 -2.70
CA GLU A 148 0.48 17.30 -4.16
C GLU A 148 -0.28 16.05 -4.62
N SER A 149 -0.42 15.08 -3.72
CA SER A 149 -1.21 13.86 -3.94
C SER A 149 -2.71 14.14 -4.13
N PHE A 150 -3.21 15.32 -3.75
CA PHE A 150 -4.63 15.65 -3.77
C PHE A 150 -4.98 16.92 -4.57
N LYS A 151 -4.05 17.38 -5.41
CA LYS A 151 -4.37 18.39 -6.41
C LYS A 151 -5.49 17.89 -7.34
N ASP A 152 -6.24 18.79 -7.90
CA ASP A 152 -7.37 18.49 -8.77
C ASP A 152 -7.13 18.91 -10.23
N ASP A 153 -5.87 19.16 -10.59
CA ASP A 153 -5.45 19.44 -11.97
C ASP A 153 -6.00 18.37 -12.94
N GLY A 154 -6.87 18.80 -13.86
CA GLY A 154 -7.47 17.92 -14.87
C GLY A 154 -8.69 17.12 -14.39
N PHE A 155 -9.19 17.35 -13.18
CA PHE A 155 -10.49 16.84 -12.74
C PHE A 155 -11.62 17.72 -13.28
N GLY A 156 -12.74 17.08 -13.64
CA GLY A 156 -14.00 17.80 -13.85
C GLY A 156 -14.79 17.89 -12.54
N PRO A 157 -16.01 18.45 -12.55
CA PRO A 157 -16.81 18.60 -11.34
C PRO A 157 -17.09 17.24 -10.66
N PRO A 158 -17.48 17.24 -9.36
CA PRO A 158 -17.83 16.02 -8.64
C PRO A 158 -18.95 15.23 -9.37
N PRO A 159 -18.96 13.88 -9.29
CA PRO A 159 -19.97 13.08 -9.95
C PRO A 159 -21.38 13.44 -9.46
N SER A 160 -22.37 13.50 -10.35
CA SER A 160 -23.74 13.93 -10.01
C SER A 160 -24.46 13.07 -8.96
N LYS A 161 -23.97 11.83 -8.73
CA LYS A 161 -24.48 10.94 -7.68
C LYS A 161 -24.02 11.35 -6.26
N TRP A 162 -22.99 12.19 -6.16
CA TRP A 162 -22.41 12.64 -4.90
C TRP A 162 -23.38 13.57 -4.18
N LYS A 163 -23.64 13.27 -2.90
CA LYS A 163 -24.55 14.07 -2.05
C LYS A 163 -23.86 14.62 -0.81
N GLY A 164 -22.60 14.23 -0.57
CA GLY A 164 -21.85 14.72 0.57
C GLY A 164 -21.50 16.19 0.45
N THR A 165 -21.18 16.77 1.59
CA THR A 165 -20.91 18.19 1.74
C THR A 165 -19.44 18.45 2.00
N CYS A 166 -19.04 19.69 1.77
CA CYS A 166 -17.75 20.17 2.20
C CYS A 166 -17.89 21.53 2.88
N GLY A 167 -17.69 21.54 4.18
CA GLY A 167 -17.72 22.75 4.99
C GLY A 167 -16.42 23.55 4.88
N ARG A 168 -16.46 24.79 5.35
CA ARG A 168 -15.26 25.54 5.73
C ARG A 168 -15.04 25.35 7.22
N PHE A 169 -13.83 24.99 7.60
CA PHE A 169 -13.46 24.77 9.00
C PHE A 169 -12.14 25.49 9.32
N MET A 170 -11.75 25.48 10.59
CA MET A 170 -10.46 26.02 10.99
C MET A 170 -9.33 25.34 10.20
N ASN A 171 -8.46 26.15 9.58
CA ASN A 171 -7.35 25.71 8.73
C ASN A 171 -7.76 24.84 7.52
N PHE A 172 -9.05 24.86 7.15
CA PHE A 172 -9.60 24.12 6.02
C PHE A 172 -10.45 25.05 5.14
N SER A 173 -9.87 25.48 4.02
CA SER A 173 -10.49 26.43 3.09
C SER A 173 -11.67 25.87 2.29
N GLY A 174 -11.84 24.55 2.29
CA GLY A 174 -12.85 23.84 1.52
C GLY A 174 -12.25 22.72 0.67
N CYS A 175 -13.14 22.01 -0.01
CA CYS A 175 -12.84 20.92 -0.92
C CYS A 175 -12.42 21.42 -2.30
N ASN A 176 -11.95 20.48 -3.12
CA ASN A 176 -11.61 20.70 -4.52
C ASN A 176 -12.21 19.56 -5.37
N ASP A 177 -11.89 19.47 -6.65
CA ASP A 177 -12.48 18.40 -7.48
C ASP A 177 -11.85 17.01 -7.19
N LYS A 178 -10.74 16.93 -6.46
CA LYS A 178 -10.14 15.66 -6.04
C LYS A 178 -10.71 15.16 -4.72
N ILE A 179 -10.65 15.99 -3.67
CA ILE A 179 -11.28 15.80 -2.37
C ILE A 179 -12.63 16.49 -2.43
N ILE A 180 -13.69 15.74 -2.70
CA ILE A 180 -15.03 16.29 -2.95
C ILE A 180 -15.89 16.38 -1.69
N GLY A 181 -15.44 15.76 -0.59
CA GLY A 181 -16.09 15.77 0.71
C GLY A 181 -15.08 15.71 1.83
N ALA A 182 -15.33 16.46 2.90
CA ALA A 182 -14.49 16.46 4.09
C ALA A 182 -15.35 16.82 5.31
N LYS A 183 -15.48 15.88 6.24
CA LYS A 183 -16.23 16.01 7.50
C LYS A 183 -15.37 15.53 8.67
N TYR A 184 -15.71 15.98 9.88
CA TYR A 184 -15.17 15.44 11.12
C TYR A 184 -16.32 15.09 12.08
N TYR A 185 -16.07 14.14 12.97
CA TYR A 185 -17.01 13.67 13.98
C TYR A 185 -16.31 13.68 15.34
N LYS A 186 -16.87 14.45 16.28
CA LYS A 186 -16.47 14.52 17.68
C LYS A 186 -17.70 14.71 18.53
N LEU A 187 -18.58 13.70 18.52
CA LEU A 187 -19.94 13.81 19.04
C LEU A 187 -20.00 13.94 20.57
N ASP A 188 -18.92 13.60 21.30
CA ASP A 188 -18.83 13.79 22.75
C ASP A 188 -18.66 15.27 23.12
N GLY A 189 -18.31 16.12 22.15
CA GLY A 189 -17.99 17.53 22.37
C GLY A 189 -16.69 17.77 23.14
N ASN A 190 -15.91 16.73 23.45
CA ASN A 190 -14.69 16.87 24.22
C ASN A 190 -13.55 17.39 23.32
N PRO A 191 -12.90 18.51 23.63
CA PRO A 191 -11.75 18.95 22.83
C PRO A 191 -10.57 17.99 23.01
N ASP A 192 -9.85 17.71 21.93
CA ASP A 192 -8.55 17.02 21.98
C ASP A 192 -7.43 18.07 21.94
N PRO A 193 -6.60 18.21 22.99
CA PRO A 193 -5.61 19.28 23.07
C PRO A 193 -4.48 19.17 22.04
N ALA A 194 -4.29 17.99 21.44
CA ALA A 194 -3.29 17.77 20.40
C ALA A 194 -3.88 17.85 18.98
N ASP A 195 -5.14 18.26 18.85
CA ASP A 195 -5.87 18.23 17.59
C ASP A 195 -6.76 19.48 17.39
N ILE A 196 -7.42 19.57 16.24
CA ILE A 196 -8.31 20.66 15.87
C ILE A 196 -9.65 20.14 15.33
N LEU A 197 -10.74 20.82 15.68
CA LEU A 197 -12.11 20.54 15.21
C LEU A 197 -12.28 20.92 13.73
N SER A 198 -11.68 20.10 12.88
CA SER A 198 -11.54 20.29 11.44
C SER A 198 -11.19 18.94 10.81
N PRO A 199 -11.57 18.68 9.54
CA PRO A 199 -11.15 17.47 8.83
C PRO A 199 -9.65 17.44 8.49
N ILE A 200 -8.88 18.45 8.89
CA ILE A 200 -7.43 18.48 8.76
C ILE A 200 -6.77 17.37 9.57
N ASP A 201 -5.78 16.75 8.94
CA ASP A 201 -4.97 15.70 9.53
C ASP A 201 -3.82 16.26 10.37
N MET A 202 -3.98 16.17 11.69
CA MET A 202 -2.94 16.54 12.65
C MET A 202 -2.00 15.37 12.97
N ASP A 203 -2.40 14.14 12.64
CA ASP A 203 -1.62 12.93 12.90
C ASP A 203 -0.76 12.50 11.70
N GLY A 204 -1.32 12.61 10.50
CA GLY A 204 -0.70 12.23 9.24
C GLY A 204 -1.11 10.84 8.73
N HIS A 205 -1.69 9.98 9.57
CA HIS A 205 -2.14 8.65 9.19
C HIS A 205 -3.20 8.70 8.06
N GLY A 206 -4.23 9.53 8.18
CA GLY A 206 -5.30 9.65 7.18
C GLY A 206 -4.83 10.22 5.83
N THR A 207 -3.86 11.12 5.85
CA THR A 207 -3.17 11.61 4.64
C THR A 207 -2.40 10.48 3.96
N HIS A 208 -1.74 9.63 4.75
CA HIS A 208 -0.97 8.49 4.26
C HIS A 208 -1.87 7.43 3.63
N THR A 209 -2.95 7.04 4.30
CA THR A 209 -3.92 6.05 3.79
C THR A 209 -4.67 6.57 2.56
N SER A 210 -5.11 7.84 2.57
CA SER A 210 -5.80 8.48 1.43
C SER A 210 -4.93 8.53 0.19
N SER A 211 -3.66 8.92 0.33
CA SER A 211 -2.73 8.99 -0.80
C SER A 211 -2.30 7.61 -1.30
N THR A 212 -2.23 6.61 -0.42
CA THR A 212 -2.05 5.21 -0.81
C THR A 212 -3.23 4.70 -1.63
N LEU A 213 -4.48 5.06 -1.28
CA LEU A 213 -5.67 4.59 -2.00
C LEU A 213 -5.84 5.30 -3.36
N ALA A 214 -5.90 6.63 -3.34
CA ALA A 214 -6.30 7.44 -4.49
C ALA A 214 -5.37 8.65 -4.72
N GLY A 215 -4.16 8.68 -4.18
CA GLY A 215 -3.22 9.78 -4.44
C GLY A 215 -2.88 9.94 -5.93
N ASN A 216 -2.73 11.18 -6.36
CA ASN A 216 -2.21 11.52 -7.68
C ASN A 216 -0.78 11.04 -7.86
N LEU A 217 -0.31 11.07 -9.11
CA LEU A 217 1.08 10.81 -9.44
C LEU A 217 1.93 12.00 -9.00
N VAL A 218 2.71 11.84 -7.94
CA VAL A 218 3.66 12.86 -7.47
C VAL A 218 5.07 12.41 -7.79
N ARG A 219 5.76 13.11 -8.68
CA ARG A 219 7.14 12.77 -9.10
C ARG A 219 8.13 13.13 -8.00
N ASP A 220 9.27 12.43 -7.99
CA ASP A 220 10.38 12.64 -7.05
C ASP A 220 10.01 12.57 -5.56
N ALA A 221 8.92 11.87 -5.23
CA ALA A 221 8.55 11.52 -3.87
C ALA A 221 9.63 10.65 -3.22
N ASN A 222 10.06 11.04 -2.02
CA ASN A 222 11.09 10.36 -1.24
C ASN A 222 11.01 10.82 0.22
N LEU A 223 11.67 10.07 1.11
CA LEU A 223 11.96 10.49 2.48
C LEU A 223 13.47 10.72 2.61
N TYR A 224 13.92 11.97 2.50
CA TYR A 224 15.36 12.33 2.57
C TYR A 224 16.28 11.50 1.64
N GLY A 225 15.78 11.23 0.42
CA GLY A 225 16.46 10.42 -0.59
C GLY A 225 16.09 8.94 -0.57
N LEU A 226 15.52 8.44 0.53
CA LEU A 226 15.05 7.06 0.64
C LEU A 226 13.71 6.87 -0.09
N ALA A 227 13.51 5.64 -0.56
CA ALA A 227 12.32 5.21 -1.26
C ALA A 227 12.04 6.06 -2.52
N LYS A 228 13.06 6.63 -3.17
CA LYS A 228 12.86 7.65 -4.21
C LYS A 228 12.09 7.11 -5.41
N GLY A 229 11.11 7.88 -5.88
CA GLY A 229 10.40 7.60 -7.12
C GLY A 229 9.21 8.54 -7.32
N THR A 230 8.18 8.06 -7.99
CA THR A 230 6.89 8.73 -8.09
C THR A 230 5.95 8.11 -7.05
N ALA A 231 5.18 8.85 -6.27
CA ALA A 231 4.12 8.31 -5.39
C ALA A 231 2.77 8.31 -6.10
N ARG A 232 1.87 7.36 -5.81
CA ARG A 232 0.51 7.26 -6.36
C ARG A 232 -0.39 6.38 -5.51
N GLY A 233 -1.69 6.55 -5.70
CA GLY A 233 -2.68 5.57 -5.30
C GLY A 233 -2.99 4.55 -6.39
N ALA A 234 -3.84 3.59 -6.06
CA ALA A 234 -4.32 2.58 -7.00
C ALA A 234 -5.15 3.19 -8.14
N VAL A 235 -6.01 4.15 -7.76
CA VAL A 235 -6.99 4.83 -8.63
C VAL A 235 -6.77 6.35 -8.56
N PRO A 236 -5.70 6.88 -9.17
CA PRO A 236 -5.38 8.30 -9.10
C PRO A 236 -6.49 9.21 -9.62
N SER A 237 -7.38 8.74 -10.51
CA SER A 237 -8.50 9.54 -11.00
C SER A 237 -9.75 9.50 -10.11
N ALA A 238 -9.82 8.62 -9.10
CA ALA A 238 -10.98 8.53 -8.21
C ALA A 238 -11.11 9.78 -7.31
N ARG A 239 -12.32 10.04 -6.81
CA ARG A 239 -12.63 11.13 -5.88
C ARG A 239 -12.47 10.67 -4.43
N ILE A 240 -12.05 11.56 -3.55
CA ILE A 240 -11.86 11.29 -2.12
C ILE A 240 -12.96 11.99 -1.31
N ALA A 241 -13.56 11.25 -0.38
CA ALA A 241 -14.38 11.79 0.70
C ALA A 241 -13.76 11.40 2.04
N MET A 242 -13.33 12.39 2.82
CA MET A 242 -12.69 12.18 4.12
C MET A 242 -13.70 12.35 5.26
N TYR A 243 -13.75 11.37 6.15
CA TYR A 243 -14.55 11.36 7.36
C TYR A 243 -13.60 11.20 8.55
N LYS A 244 -13.20 12.31 9.17
CA LYS A 244 -12.30 12.29 10.33
C LYS A 244 -13.07 11.80 11.56
N VAL A 245 -12.68 10.64 12.07
CA VAL A 245 -13.28 9.99 13.26
C VAL A 245 -12.26 9.66 14.34
N CYS A 246 -10.97 9.83 14.02
CA CYS A 246 -9.86 9.59 14.93
C CYS A 246 -9.18 10.91 15.30
N TRP A 247 -8.80 11.00 16.57
CA TRP A 247 -8.24 12.19 17.20
C TRP A 247 -6.90 11.87 17.84
N ALA A 248 -5.97 12.82 17.78
CA ALA A 248 -4.55 12.61 18.12
C ALA A 248 -4.30 11.97 19.50
N SER A 249 -5.09 12.30 20.53
CA SER A 249 -4.92 11.76 21.89
C SER A 249 -6.02 10.78 22.30
N SER A 250 -7.25 11.01 21.84
CA SER A 250 -8.43 10.25 22.28
C SER A 250 -8.77 9.04 21.40
N GLY A 251 -8.07 8.85 20.28
CA GLY A 251 -8.32 7.74 19.37
C GLY A 251 -9.62 7.91 18.59
N CYS A 252 -10.27 6.80 18.26
CA CYS A 252 -11.47 6.78 17.41
C CYS A 252 -12.67 6.25 18.22
N ALA A 253 -13.72 7.05 18.37
CA ALA A 253 -14.90 6.64 19.14
C ALA A 253 -15.94 5.92 18.27
N ASP A 254 -16.59 4.88 18.81
CA ASP A 254 -17.59 4.08 18.09
C ASP A 254 -18.76 4.91 17.54
N MET A 255 -19.23 5.92 18.30
CA MET A 255 -20.30 6.80 17.85
C MET A 255 -19.89 7.68 16.67
N ASP A 256 -18.62 8.12 16.63
CA ASP A 256 -18.08 8.93 15.54
C ASP A 256 -17.91 8.07 14.28
N ILE A 257 -17.41 6.84 14.45
CA ILE A 257 -17.30 5.84 13.38
C ILE A 257 -18.67 5.51 12.78
N LEU A 258 -19.68 5.26 13.63
CA LEU A 258 -21.01 4.89 13.16
C LEU A 258 -21.71 6.05 12.44
N ALA A 259 -21.59 7.28 12.97
CA ALA A 259 -22.10 8.48 12.31
C ALA A 259 -21.42 8.72 10.94
N ALA A 260 -20.10 8.54 10.86
CA ALA A 260 -19.37 8.63 9.60
C ALA A 260 -19.76 7.54 8.60
N LEU A 261 -20.02 6.31 9.05
CA LEU A 261 -20.47 5.22 8.19
C LEU A 261 -21.87 5.48 7.61
N ASP A 262 -22.78 6.04 8.41
CA ASP A 262 -24.11 6.44 7.96
C ASP A 262 -24.02 7.54 6.89
N ASP A 263 -23.27 8.60 7.20
CA ASP A 263 -23.03 9.70 6.26
C ASP A 263 -22.33 9.23 4.98
N ALA A 264 -21.26 8.45 5.07
CA ALA A 264 -20.56 7.92 3.90
C ALA A 264 -21.48 7.11 2.99
N THR A 265 -22.34 6.29 3.60
CA THR A 265 -23.34 5.49 2.88
C THR A 265 -24.38 6.38 2.20
N SER A 266 -24.89 7.40 2.89
CA SER A 266 -25.88 8.35 2.37
C SER A 266 -25.33 9.28 1.29
N ASP A 267 -24.09 9.74 1.47
CA ASP A 267 -23.37 10.65 0.57
C ASP A 267 -23.08 10.00 -0.80
N GLY A 268 -23.11 8.67 -0.86
CA GLY A 268 -23.02 7.90 -2.11
C GLY A 268 -21.59 7.46 -2.48
N VAL A 269 -20.76 7.15 -1.48
CA VAL A 269 -19.43 6.56 -1.72
C VAL A 269 -19.56 5.16 -2.36
N ASP A 270 -18.56 4.76 -3.16
CA ASP A 270 -18.56 3.45 -3.82
C ASP A 270 -17.82 2.37 -3.03
N ILE A 271 -16.79 2.79 -2.29
CA ILE A 271 -15.88 1.97 -1.48
C ILE A 271 -15.58 2.75 -0.20
N ILE A 272 -15.56 2.06 0.94
CA ILE A 272 -15.15 2.61 2.24
C ILE A 272 -13.85 1.91 2.66
N SER A 273 -12.85 2.69 3.06
CA SER A 273 -11.59 2.22 3.64
C SER A 273 -11.52 2.64 5.10
N ILE A 274 -11.37 1.65 6.00
CA ILE A 274 -11.27 1.88 7.45
C ILE A 274 -9.98 1.23 7.94
N SER A 275 -8.99 2.06 8.25
CA SER A 275 -7.70 1.62 8.79
C SER A 275 -7.69 1.73 10.32
N ILE A 276 -8.79 1.27 10.94
CA ILE A 276 -9.07 1.32 12.37
C ILE A 276 -9.43 -0.10 12.80
N GLY A 277 -9.07 -0.48 14.03
CA GLY A 277 -9.40 -1.78 14.62
C GLY A 277 -9.68 -1.63 16.11
N GLY A 278 -9.87 -2.76 16.79
CA GLY A 278 -10.40 -2.79 18.16
C GLY A 278 -11.91 -3.08 18.16
N GLY A 279 -12.58 -2.75 19.26
CA GLY A 279 -14.04 -2.95 19.40
C GLY A 279 -14.45 -4.27 20.04
N THR A 280 -15.75 -4.55 20.00
CA THR A 280 -16.33 -5.76 20.59
C THR A 280 -16.15 -6.95 19.65
N GLN A 281 -16.21 -8.15 20.21
CA GLN A 281 -16.02 -9.38 19.44
C GLN A 281 -17.31 -9.90 18.74
N ASP A 282 -18.29 -9.04 18.49
CA ASP A 282 -19.66 -9.44 18.15
C ASP A 282 -20.18 -8.76 16.87
N PHE A 283 -20.83 -9.52 15.99
CA PHE A 283 -21.21 -9.04 14.65
C PHE A 283 -22.32 -7.99 14.63
N VAL A 284 -23.19 -7.97 15.65
CA VAL A 284 -24.41 -7.15 15.67
C VAL A 284 -24.31 -5.96 16.62
N THR A 285 -23.23 -5.87 17.41
CA THR A 285 -22.97 -4.77 18.34
C THR A 285 -21.69 -4.00 18.05
N ASP A 286 -20.76 -4.56 17.25
CA ASP A 286 -19.58 -3.83 16.78
C ASP A 286 -19.95 -2.72 15.77
N SER A 287 -19.50 -1.49 16.01
CA SER A 287 -19.90 -0.30 15.26
C SER A 287 -19.50 -0.37 13.77
N ILE A 288 -18.27 -0.83 13.49
CA ILE A 288 -17.74 -1.02 12.14
C ILE A 288 -18.54 -2.11 11.42
N SER A 289 -18.77 -3.23 12.09
CA SER A 289 -19.55 -4.36 11.57
C SER A 289 -20.97 -3.92 11.19
N VAL A 290 -21.68 -3.25 12.10
CA VAL A 290 -23.05 -2.78 11.89
C VAL A 290 -23.11 -1.78 10.74
N GLY A 291 -22.31 -0.69 10.79
CA GLY A 291 -22.33 0.32 9.73
C GLY A 291 -21.92 -0.24 8.37
N ALA A 292 -20.95 -1.17 8.32
CA ALA A 292 -20.56 -1.84 7.08
C ALA A 292 -21.64 -2.78 6.53
N PHE A 293 -22.47 -3.38 7.37
CA PHE A 293 -23.61 -4.17 6.92
C PHE A 293 -24.64 -3.27 6.20
N HIS A 294 -24.91 -2.08 6.72
CA HIS A 294 -25.78 -1.10 6.05
C HIS A 294 -25.17 -0.56 4.74
N ALA A 295 -23.86 -0.32 4.71
CA ALA A 295 -23.14 0.04 3.50
C ALA A 295 -23.23 -1.07 2.42
N LEU A 296 -23.08 -2.34 2.82
CA LEU A 296 -23.26 -3.51 1.95
C LEU A 296 -24.64 -3.52 1.29
N LYS A 297 -25.72 -3.24 2.04
CA LYS A 297 -27.09 -3.17 1.51
C LYS A 297 -27.26 -2.12 0.41
N LYS A 298 -26.39 -1.10 0.40
CA LYS A 298 -26.34 -0.06 -0.65
C LYS A 298 -25.32 -0.36 -1.75
N GLY A 299 -24.72 -1.55 -1.76
CA GLY A 299 -23.76 -1.96 -2.78
C GLY A 299 -22.35 -1.38 -2.59
N ILE A 300 -22.02 -0.96 -1.38
CA ILE A 300 -20.74 -0.35 -1.02
C ILE A 300 -19.82 -1.42 -0.43
N VAL A 301 -18.57 -1.47 -0.89
CA VAL A 301 -17.55 -2.38 -0.33
C VAL A 301 -16.88 -1.69 0.84
N THR A 302 -16.84 -2.35 2.01
CA THR A 302 -16.04 -1.88 3.15
C THR A 302 -14.79 -2.75 3.28
N VAL A 303 -13.63 -2.10 3.25
CA VAL A 303 -12.31 -2.72 3.42
C VAL A 303 -11.73 -2.28 4.75
N THR A 304 -11.22 -3.23 5.52
CA THR A 304 -10.75 -3.00 6.90
C THR A 304 -9.36 -3.60 7.14
N SER A 305 -8.57 -2.96 7.98
CA SER A 305 -7.32 -3.52 8.50
C SER A 305 -7.59 -4.70 9.44
N ALA A 306 -6.72 -5.72 9.43
CA ALA A 306 -6.84 -6.87 10.33
C ALA A 306 -6.42 -6.57 11.78
N GLY A 307 -5.65 -5.50 12.03
CA GLY A 307 -5.07 -5.20 13.34
C GLY A 307 -3.56 -5.45 13.38
N ASN A 308 -2.89 -4.95 14.42
CA ASN A 308 -1.42 -5.00 14.55
C ASN A 308 -0.97 -5.74 15.82
N ASP A 309 -1.80 -6.63 16.36
CA ASP A 309 -1.63 -7.32 17.65
C ASP A 309 -1.15 -8.78 17.49
N GLY A 310 -0.58 -9.13 16.34
CA GLY A 310 0.06 -10.42 16.16
C GLY A 310 1.47 -10.48 16.77
N PRO A 311 2.18 -11.63 16.69
CA PRO A 311 1.86 -12.81 15.88
C PRO A 311 0.97 -13.86 16.53
N SER A 312 0.46 -13.61 17.74
CA SER A 312 -0.47 -14.50 18.41
C SER A 312 -1.68 -14.82 17.54
N LEU A 313 -2.13 -16.09 17.55
CA LEU A 313 -3.36 -16.52 16.88
C LEU A 313 -4.57 -15.84 17.51
N SER A 314 -5.66 -15.75 16.74
CA SER A 314 -6.93 -15.13 17.16
C SER A 314 -6.82 -13.67 17.58
N SER A 315 -5.83 -12.93 17.06
CA SER A 315 -5.67 -11.49 17.31
C SER A 315 -6.32 -10.61 16.23
N VAL A 316 -6.90 -11.22 15.19
CA VAL A 316 -7.57 -10.48 14.11
C VAL A 316 -8.80 -9.73 14.60
N SER A 317 -8.94 -8.48 14.18
CA SER A 317 -10.11 -7.62 14.35
C SER A 317 -10.88 -7.48 13.03
N ASN A 318 -12.02 -6.77 13.03
CA ASN A 318 -12.81 -6.49 11.82
C ASN A 318 -13.18 -7.74 11.01
N TYR A 319 -13.61 -8.81 11.68
CA TYR A 319 -13.70 -10.14 11.11
C TYR A 319 -15.12 -10.55 10.64
N SER A 320 -16.04 -9.59 10.53
CA SER A 320 -17.38 -9.83 9.95
C SER A 320 -17.30 -10.34 8.52
N PRO A 321 -18.20 -11.25 8.10
CA PRO A 321 -18.12 -11.87 6.78
C PRO A 321 -18.39 -10.90 5.62
N TRP A 322 -19.09 -9.80 5.87
CA TRP A 322 -19.33 -8.73 4.87
C TRP A 322 -18.18 -7.74 4.73
N LEU A 323 -17.19 -7.75 5.62
CA LEU A 323 -15.97 -6.94 5.54
C LEU A 323 -14.89 -7.62 4.71
N LEU A 324 -14.11 -6.87 3.94
CA LEU A 324 -12.87 -7.36 3.31
C LEU A 324 -11.67 -7.02 4.21
N THR A 325 -11.22 -7.99 5.00
CA THR A 325 -10.22 -7.80 6.07
C THR A 325 -8.80 -8.08 5.59
N VAL A 326 -7.87 -7.16 5.86
CA VAL A 326 -6.57 -7.12 5.19
C VAL A 326 -5.39 -7.27 6.15
N ALA A 327 -4.55 -8.27 5.90
CA ALA A 327 -3.25 -8.45 6.55
C ALA A 327 -2.14 -7.64 5.87
N ALA A 328 -1.10 -7.31 6.63
CA ALA A 328 0.09 -6.61 6.15
C ALA A 328 1.18 -7.60 5.74
N SER A 329 1.70 -7.38 4.54
CA SER A 329 2.85 -8.09 3.98
C SER A 329 3.97 -7.12 3.62
N GLY A 330 5.21 -7.59 3.72
CA GLY A 330 6.39 -6.89 3.22
C GLY A 330 6.50 -6.95 1.70
N ILE A 331 7.13 -5.91 1.14
CA ILE A 331 7.57 -5.88 -0.27
C ILE A 331 9.05 -6.30 -0.36
N ASP A 332 9.59 -6.41 -1.56
CA ASP A 332 11.00 -6.75 -1.80
C ASP A 332 11.95 -5.55 -1.54
N ARG A 333 11.64 -4.70 -0.57
CA ARG A 333 12.45 -3.55 -0.11
C ARG A 333 12.47 -3.52 1.40
N GLN A 334 13.66 -3.38 1.97
CA GLN A 334 13.89 -3.11 3.38
C GLN A 334 14.90 -1.97 3.50
N PHE A 335 14.83 -1.21 4.60
CA PHE A 335 15.79 -0.15 4.90
C PHE A 335 16.76 -0.62 5.97
N MET A 336 18.05 -0.61 5.61
CA MET A 336 19.11 -1.08 6.49
C MET A 336 20.13 0.03 6.71
N SER A 337 20.68 0.09 7.92
CA SER A 337 21.75 1.01 8.29
C SER A 337 22.95 0.22 8.79
N THR A 338 24.14 0.56 8.28
CA THR A 338 25.37 -0.11 8.68
C THR A 338 25.92 0.51 9.97
N VAL A 339 26.19 -0.34 10.98
CA VAL A 339 27.04 0.00 12.12
C VAL A 339 28.46 -0.48 11.83
N LYS A 340 29.44 0.42 11.93
CA LYS A 340 30.87 0.05 11.87
C LYS A 340 31.53 0.35 13.21
N LEU A 341 32.14 -0.67 13.80
CA LEU A 341 32.86 -0.60 15.06
C LEU A 341 34.33 -0.20 14.82
N GLY A 342 34.98 0.37 15.84
CA GLY A 342 36.39 0.76 15.79
C GLY A 342 37.36 -0.42 15.65
N ASN A 343 36.93 -1.65 15.93
CA ASN A 343 37.69 -2.88 15.66
C ASN A 343 37.56 -3.38 14.20
N GLY A 344 36.91 -2.63 13.32
CA GLY A 344 36.72 -2.95 11.90
C GLY A 344 35.51 -3.84 11.60
N LYS A 345 34.86 -4.45 12.59
CA LYS A 345 33.63 -5.23 12.36
C LYS A 345 32.49 -4.31 11.93
N SER A 346 31.68 -4.79 10.98
CA SER A 346 30.51 -4.07 10.49
C SER A 346 29.28 -4.97 10.51
N PHE A 347 28.14 -4.41 10.87
CA PHE A 347 26.86 -5.10 10.97
C PHE A 347 25.78 -4.30 10.28
N GLN A 348 24.84 -5.00 9.65
CA GLN A 348 23.64 -4.40 9.09
C GLN A 348 22.54 -4.43 10.14
N GLY A 349 22.03 -3.25 10.48
CA GLY A 349 20.84 -3.09 11.29
C GLY A 349 19.66 -2.58 10.47
N ILE A 350 18.49 -2.49 11.08
CA ILE A 350 17.24 -2.08 10.45
C ILE A 350 16.77 -0.75 11.03
N GLY A 351 16.24 0.11 10.15
CA GLY A 351 15.65 1.38 10.50
C GLY A 351 15.90 2.47 9.45
N ILE A 352 15.31 3.64 9.69
CA ILE A 352 15.38 4.83 8.86
C ILE A 352 16.25 5.87 9.57
N ASN A 353 17.56 5.76 9.32
CA ASN A 353 18.55 6.76 9.68
C ASN A 353 18.75 7.71 8.50
N THR A 354 18.24 8.94 8.64
CA THR A 354 18.34 9.99 7.61
C THR A 354 19.59 10.86 7.79
N PHE A 355 20.33 10.67 8.88
CA PHE A 355 21.45 11.52 9.26
C PHE A 355 22.74 11.10 8.54
N GLU A 356 23.39 12.07 7.90
CA GLU A 356 24.74 11.89 7.38
C GLU A 356 25.71 11.75 8.56
N SER A 357 26.48 10.67 8.57
CA SER A 357 27.60 10.53 9.50
C SER A 357 28.70 11.51 9.08
N LYS A 358 29.02 12.50 9.92
CA LYS A 358 30.24 13.31 9.73
C LYS A 358 31.44 12.36 9.81
N GLU A 359 32.46 12.57 8.98
CA GLU A 359 33.65 11.72 8.94
C GLU A 359 34.25 11.53 10.35
N GLY A 360 34.15 10.33 10.91
CA GLY A 360 34.70 10.00 12.23
C GLY A 360 33.95 8.89 12.96
N LEU A 361 34.67 8.16 13.82
CA LEU A 361 34.09 7.23 14.78
C LEU A 361 33.78 7.98 16.08
N TYR A 362 32.62 7.72 16.69
CA TYR A 362 32.23 8.30 17.97
C TYR A 362 32.50 7.31 19.11
N PRO A 363 32.86 7.77 20.33
CA PRO A 363 32.89 6.90 21.49
C PRO A 363 31.53 6.22 21.67
N VAL A 364 31.52 4.92 21.99
CA VAL A 364 30.29 4.16 22.25
C VAL A 364 30.27 3.66 23.68
N VAL A 365 29.12 3.69 24.34
CA VAL A 365 28.94 3.26 25.73
C VAL A 365 27.68 2.41 25.88
N SER A 366 27.66 1.48 26.83
CA SER A 366 26.44 0.78 27.22
C SER A 366 25.58 1.68 28.10
N GLY A 367 24.26 1.71 27.87
CA GLY A 367 23.31 2.44 28.71
C GLY A 367 23.44 2.08 30.20
N ALA A 368 23.67 0.80 30.51
CA ALA A 368 23.87 0.33 31.88
C ALA A 368 25.14 0.90 32.56
N ASP A 369 26.19 1.21 31.78
CA ASP A 369 27.46 1.71 32.31
C ASP A 369 27.46 3.23 32.50
N VAL A 370 26.51 3.92 31.88
CA VAL A 370 26.30 5.37 32.03
C VAL A 370 25.04 5.71 32.82
N ALA A 371 24.57 4.77 33.63
CA ALA A 371 23.48 5.00 34.57
C ALA A 371 23.78 6.18 35.52
N MET A 372 22.73 6.89 35.93
CA MET A 372 22.83 7.99 36.90
C MET A 372 23.39 7.51 38.24
N ASN A 373 22.95 6.34 38.69
CA ASN A 373 23.36 5.69 39.94
C ASN A 373 23.18 4.17 39.85
N SER A 374 23.66 3.43 40.85
CA SER A 374 23.60 1.96 40.88
C SER A 374 22.18 1.40 40.80
N GLU A 375 21.20 2.10 41.39
CA GLU A 375 19.79 1.68 41.40
C GLU A 375 19.15 1.79 40.00
N SER A 376 19.49 2.84 39.25
CA SER A 376 18.99 3.07 37.89
C SER A 376 19.58 2.13 36.84
N LYS A 377 20.64 1.37 37.16
CA LYS A 377 21.38 0.54 36.19
C LYS A 377 20.48 -0.45 35.43
N GLY A 378 19.52 -1.05 36.11
CA GLY A 378 18.56 -2.00 35.51
C GLY A 378 17.65 -1.36 34.45
N ASN A 379 17.31 -0.09 34.61
CA ASN A 379 16.47 0.67 33.68
C ASN A 379 17.30 1.42 32.63
N ALA A 380 18.51 1.86 32.99
CA ALA A 380 19.46 2.54 32.12
C ALA A 380 19.91 1.68 30.94
N ARG A 381 19.92 0.34 31.07
CA ARG A 381 20.16 -0.56 29.92
C ARG A 381 19.15 -0.38 28.78
N PHE A 382 17.94 0.07 29.09
CA PHE A 382 16.88 0.36 28.12
C PHE A 382 16.85 1.82 27.69
N CYS A 383 17.75 2.66 28.24
CA CYS A 383 17.81 4.09 27.96
C CYS A 383 16.48 4.82 28.20
N LEU A 384 15.79 4.45 29.30
CA LEU A 384 14.55 5.10 29.71
C LEU A 384 14.82 6.53 30.17
N ASP A 385 13.79 7.36 30.10
CA ASP A 385 13.89 8.76 30.50
C ASP A 385 14.32 8.88 31.97
N ASN A 386 15.18 9.86 32.26
CA ASN A 386 15.76 10.11 33.59
C ASN A 386 16.55 8.94 34.23
N THR A 387 17.12 8.03 33.42
CA THR A 387 17.95 6.91 33.93
C THR A 387 19.43 7.00 33.58
N LEU A 388 19.79 7.83 32.59
CA LEU A 388 21.15 7.99 32.08
C LEU A 388 21.78 9.28 32.60
N ASP A 389 23.06 9.24 32.96
CA ASP A 389 23.85 10.40 33.39
C ASP A 389 24.22 11.27 32.16
N PRO A 390 23.71 12.52 32.05
CA PRO A 390 23.98 13.38 30.90
C PRO A 390 25.47 13.65 30.68
N SER A 391 26.26 13.73 31.75
CA SER A 391 27.71 13.98 31.66
C SER A 391 28.46 12.80 31.01
N LYS A 392 27.96 11.57 31.21
CA LYS A 392 28.55 10.36 30.67
C LYS A 392 28.08 10.06 29.23
N VAL A 393 26.91 10.57 28.83
CA VAL A 393 26.30 10.35 27.50
C VAL A 393 26.72 11.41 26.47
N LYS A 394 26.94 12.66 26.90
CA LYS A 394 27.23 13.78 26.00
C LYS A 394 28.34 13.46 24.99
N GLY A 395 28.04 13.60 23.70
CA GLY A 395 28.98 13.38 22.61
C GLY A 395 29.27 11.92 22.25
N LYS A 396 28.48 10.95 22.76
CA LYS A 396 28.68 9.51 22.54
C LYS A 396 27.50 8.83 21.85
N LEU A 397 27.77 7.70 21.21
CA LEU A 397 26.74 6.72 20.83
C LEU A 397 26.41 5.85 22.04
N VAL A 398 25.14 5.51 22.24
CA VAL A 398 24.70 4.67 23.36
C VAL A 398 24.14 3.35 22.83
N TYR A 399 24.59 2.24 23.38
CA TYR A 399 23.99 0.92 23.17
C TYR A 399 22.86 0.72 24.17
N CYS A 400 21.66 0.44 23.67
CA CYS A 400 20.45 0.26 24.48
C CYS A 400 19.73 -1.02 24.06
N THR A 401 19.06 -1.68 24.99
CA THR A 401 18.08 -2.74 24.68
C THR A 401 16.70 -2.10 24.47
N LEU A 402 15.94 -2.55 23.48
CA LEU A 402 14.61 -2.04 23.19
C LEU A 402 13.63 -2.48 24.28
N SER A 403 13.07 -1.51 24.99
CA SER A 403 11.89 -1.70 25.86
C SER A 403 10.69 -0.94 25.29
N GLN A 404 10.92 0.29 24.84
CA GLN A 404 9.93 1.16 24.21
C GLN A 404 10.56 1.88 23.01
N TRP A 405 9.73 2.33 22.08
CA TRP A 405 10.16 3.13 20.93
C TRP A 405 10.67 4.51 21.38
N GLY A 406 11.52 5.14 20.56
CA GLY A 406 12.01 6.50 20.81
C GLY A 406 13.19 6.61 21.78
N VAL A 407 13.90 5.53 22.10
CA VAL A 407 15.12 5.55 22.94
C VAL A 407 16.22 6.48 22.41
N ASP A 408 16.29 6.64 21.09
CA ASP A 408 17.19 7.57 20.42
C ASP A 408 16.87 9.03 20.75
N SER A 409 15.60 9.35 20.99
CA SER A 409 15.18 10.68 21.42
C SER A 409 15.64 11.04 22.83
N VAL A 410 15.59 10.07 23.75
CA VAL A 410 16.08 10.23 25.13
C VAL A 410 17.57 10.50 25.13
N VAL A 411 18.34 9.65 24.44
CA VAL A 411 19.80 9.78 24.30
C VAL A 411 20.16 11.12 23.66
N LYS A 412 19.44 11.51 22.60
CA LYS A 412 19.67 12.80 21.91
C LYS A 412 19.38 13.99 22.82
N GLY A 413 18.30 13.95 23.59
CA GLY A 413 17.85 15.02 24.47
C GLY A 413 18.87 15.40 25.54
N ILE A 414 19.69 14.44 25.99
CA ILE A 414 20.77 14.67 26.97
C ILE A 414 22.16 14.87 26.33
N GLY A 415 22.20 15.15 25.02
CA GLY A 415 23.42 15.51 24.29
C GLY A 415 24.19 14.33 23.69
N GLY A 416 23.61 13.13 23.66
CA GLY A 416 24.14 11.99 22.93
C GLY A 416 24.14 12.21 21.42
N ILE A 417 25.03 11.48 20.72
CA ILE A 417 25.13 11.52 19.26
C ILE A 417 24.04 10.68 18.62
N GLY A 418 23.69 9.53 19.21
CA GLY A 418 22.82 8.54 18.60
C GLY A 418 22.83 7.20 19.34
N THR A 419 22.17 6.19 18.78
CA THR A 419 21.86 4.96 19.51
C THR A 419 22.00 3.70 18.65
N ILE A 420 22.58 2.64 19.22
CA ILE A 420 22.48 1.28 18.66
C ILE A 420 21.49 0.52 19.54
N VAL A 421 20.41 0.05 18.96
CA VAL A 421 19.30 -0.55 19.71
C VAL A 421 19.27 -2.05 19.47
N GLU A 422 19.51 -2.84 20.50
CA GLU A 422 19.28 -4.27 20.47
C GLU A 422 17.79 -4.58 20.63
N SER A 423 17.23 -5.41 19.77
CA SER A 423 15.85 -5.87 19.90
C SER A 423 15.78 -7.39 19.89
N GLU A 424 15.06 -7.94 20.87
CA GLU A 424 14.62 -9.34 20.89
C GLU A 424 13.35 -9.56 20.02
N GLN A 425 12.74 -8.47 19.55
CA GLN A 425 11.55 -8.52 18.69
C GLN A 425 11.94 -8.81 17.23
N TYR A 426 10.92 -9.12 16.42
CA TYR A 426 11.10 -9.27 14.98
C TYR A 426 11.55 -7.94 14.36
N LEU A 427 12.68 -7.97 13.65
CA LEU A 427 13.18 -6.83 12.89
C LEU A 427 12.68 -6.91 11.45
N ASP A 428 11.38 -6.69 11.28
CA ASP A 428 10.74 -6.67 9.96
C ASP A 428 10.06 -5.33 9.63
N THR A 429 10.19 -4.33 10.49
CA THR A 429 9.77 -2.94 10.28
C THR A 429 10.92 -1.96 10.54
N ALA A 430 10.98 -0.89 9.76
CA ALA A 430 12.01 0.14 9.94
C ALA A 430 11.48 1.31 10.77
N GLN A 431 12.04 1.51 11.98
CA GLN A 431 11.75 2.69 12.81
C GLN A 431 12.41 3.94 12.20
N ILE A 432 11.69 5.07 12.20
CA ILE A 432 12.29 6.39 11.94
C ILE A 432 12.93 6.93 13.21
N PHE A 433 14.21 7.30 13.12
CA PHE A 433 14.96 7.85 14.25
C PHE A 433 15.07 9.38 14.19
N MET A 434 15.15 9.99 15.36
CA MET A 434 15.39 11.41 15.62
C MET A 434 16.89 11.75 15.73
N ALA A 435 17.75 10.73 15.79
CA ALA A 435 19.21 10.84 15.78
C ALA A 435 19.84 9.65 15.03
N PRO A 436 21.14 9.69 14.65
CA PRO A 436 21.85 8.55 14.09
C PRO A 436 21.62 7.26 14.89
N ALA A 437 20.86 6.32 14.33
CA ALA A 437 20.53 5.09 15.05
C ALA A 437 20.15 3.94 14.13
N THR A 438 20.20 2.73 14.68
CA THR A 438 19.75 1.52 14.01
C THR A 438 19.41 0.43 15.01
N MET A 439 18.50 -0.47 14.63
CA MET A 439 18.19 -1.67 15.41
C MET A 439 18.99 -2.88 14.94
N VAL A 440 19.43 -3.72 15.87
CA VAL A 440 20.14 -4.98 15.61
C VAL A 440 19.51 -6.11 16.42
N ASN A 441 19.63 -7.35 15.93
CA ASN A 441 19.12 -8.50 16.67
C ASN A 441 20.03 -8.86 17.85
N SER A 442 19.56 -9.71 18.77
CA SER A 442 20.31 -10.08 19.97
C SER A 442 21.69 -10.68 19.69
N THR A 443 21.86 -11.47 18.61
CA THR A 443 23.18 -12.05 18.27
C THR A 443 24.20 -10.98 17.89
N VAL A 444 23.78 -9.99 17.10
CA VAL A 444 24.62 -8.83 16.76
C VAL A 444 24.80 -7.93 17.99
N GLY A 445 23.74 -7.73 18.77
CA GLY A 445 23.75 -6.96 20.02
C GLY A 445 24.80 -7.46 21.00
N GLU A 446 24.78 -8.77 21.30
CA GLU A 446 25.76 -9.44 22.16
C GLU A 446 27.20 -9.23 21.64
N THR A 447 27.40 -9.30 20.32
CA THR A 447 28.72 -9.05 19.72
C THR A 447 29.19 -7.60 19.93
N ILE A 448 28.29 -6.64 19.81
CA ILE A 448 28.57 -5.21 20.03
C ILE A 448 28.83 -4.95 21.52
N GLN A 449 28.02 -5.51 22.41
CA GLN A 449 28.18 -5.38 23.85
C GLN A 449 29.53 -5.94 24.32
N ASN A 450 29.89 -7.15 23.86
CA ASN A 450 31.20 -7.75 24.14
C ASN A 450 32.35 -6.88 23.62
N TYR A 451 32.19 -6.23 22.45
CA TYR A 451 33.18 -5.28 21.94
C TYR A 451 33.33 -4.06 22.88
N ILE A 452 32.22 -3.47 23.33
CA ILE A 452 32.23 -2.31 24.25
C ILE A 452 33.05 -2.62 25.51
N HIS A 453 32.93 -3.84 26.05
CA HIS A 453 33.68 -4.27 27.24
C HIS A 453 35.10 -4.79 26.97
N SER A 454 35.48 -5.00 25.70
CA SER A 454 36.80 -5.51 25.34
C SER A 454 37.92 -4.46 25.28
N THR A 455 37.58 -3.17 25.28
CA THR A 455 38.54 -2.06 25.13
C THR A 455 38.16 -0.87 26.01
N ARG A 456 39.14 -0.04 26.40
CA ARG A 456 38.92 1.17 27.20
C ARG A 456 38.40 2.36 26.36
N SER A 457 38.48 2.28 25.04
CA SER A 457 38.06 3.35 24.14
C SER A 457 37.27 2.79 22.95
N PRO A 458 36.14 2.14 23.20
CA PRO A 458 35.31 1.59 22.13
C PRO A 458 34.71 2.75 21.32
N THR A 459 34.71 2.59 20.00
CA THR A 459 34.14 3.57 19.09
C THR A 459 33.27 2.93 18.02
N ALA A 460 32.31 3.66 17.49
CA ALA A 460 31.42 3.20 16.43
C ALA A 460 30.90 4.37 15.58
N VAL A 461 30.35 4.04 14.42
CA VAL A 461 29.58 4.97 13.57
C VAL A 461 28.36 4.23 13.02
N VAL A 462 27.24 4.95 12.93
CA VAL A 462 26.00 4.47 12.31
C VAL A 462 25.81 5.26 11.02
N TYR A 463 25.88 4.59 9.89
CA TYR A 463 25.75 5.21 8.57
C TYR A 463 24.29 5.45 8.21
N LYS A 464 24.05 6.41 7.32
CA LYS A 464 22.72 6.65 6.74
C LYS A 464 22.14 5.35 6.16
N SER A 465 20.83 5.18 6.28
CA SER A 465 20.17 3.98 5.76
C SER A 465 20.23 3.92 4.24
N GLU A 466 20.21 2.70 3.72
CA GLU A 466 20.11 2.38 2.31
C GLU A 466 18.96 1.40 2.03
N GLU A 467 18.53 1.35 0.77
CA GLU A 467 17.51 0.40 0.31
C GLU A 467 18.15 -0.94 -0.05
N VAL A 468 17.72 -2.01 0.61
CA VAL A 468 18.17 -3.37 0.35
C VAL A 468 17.01 -4.21 -0.20
N LYS A 469 17.30 -5.10 -1.15
CA LYS A 469 16.31 -6.04 -1.71
C LYS A 469 16.28 -7.32 -0.88
N ILE A 470 15.10 -7.71 -0.42
CA ILE A 470 14.87 -8.92 0.38
C ILE A 470 13.88 -9.88 -0.28
N PRO A 471 13.86 -11.18 0.09
CA PRO A 471 12.80 -12.09 -0.30
C PRO A 471 11.42 -11.61 0.18
N ALA A 472 10.42 -11.61 -0.71
CA ALA A 472 9.07 -11.14 -0.42
C ALA A 472 8.03 -11.89 -1.29
N PRO A 473 6.73 -11.87 -0.91
CA PRO A 473 6.17 -11.29 0.31
C PRO A 473 6.26 -12.24 1.51
N SER A 474 6.45 -11.66 2.70
CA SER A 474 6.23 -12.29 4.01
C SER A 474 5.18 -11.49 4.77
N VAL A 475 4.40 -12.14 5.63
CA VAL A 475 3.45 -11.47 6.52
C VAL A 475 4.24 -10.83 7.65
N ALA A 476 3.91 -9.58 7.98
CA ALA A 476 4.58 -8.84 9.03
C ALA A 476 4.31 -9.42 10.42
N SER A 477 5.28 -9.35 11.31
CA SER A 477 5.25 -9.84 12.69
C SER A 477 4.10 -9.25 13.50
N PHE A 478 3.73 -8.00 13.27
CA PHE A 478 2.60 -7.34 13.93
C PHE A 478 1.23 -7.68 13.33
N SER A 479 1.14 -8.05 12.04
CA SER A 479 -0.14 -8.17 11.32
C SER A 479 -1.09 -9.20 11.95
N SER A 480 -2.16 -8.84 12.63
CA SER A 480 -3.00 -9.77 13.40
C SER A 480 -3.41 -11.06 12.67
N ARG A 481 -3.49 -12.18 13.41
CA ARG A 481 -3.71 -13.53 12.88
C ARG A 481 -5.12 -14.01 13.17
N GLY A 482 -5.65 -14.81 12.25
CA GLY A 482 -6.78 -15.70 12.56
C GLY A 482 -6.40 -16.81 13.56
N PRO A 483 -7.30 -17.74 13.87
CA PRO A 483 -8.68 -17.84 13.40
C PRO A 483 -9.56 -16.64 13.80
N ASN A 484 -10.73 -16.51 13.16
CA ASN A 484 -11.72 -15.50 13.49
C ASN A 484 -12.28 -15.73 14.92
N PRO A 485 -12.15 -14.76 15.85
CA PRO A 485 -12.66 -14.90 17.22
C PRO A 485 -14.18 -15.03 17.30
N GLY A 486 -14.93 -14.36 16.42
CA GLY A 486 -16.40 -14.40 16.42
C GLY A 486 -17.02 -15.53 15.61
N SER A 487 -16.23 -16.34 14.89
CA SER A 487 -16.74 -17.51 14.18
C SER A 487 -15.67 -18.54 13.85
N HIS A 488 -15.91 -19.79 14.21
CA HIS A 488 -15.03 -20.92 13.85
C HIS A 488 -15.23 -21.40 12.40
N ARG A 489 -16.13 -20.78 11.64
CA ARG A 489 -16.52 -21.20 10.28
C ARG A 489 -16.01 -20.28 9.17
N ILE A 490 -15.57 -19.07 9.50
CA ILE A 490 -15.11 -18.07 8.53
C ILE A 490 -13.63 -17.76 8.72
N LEU A 491 -12.85 -18.03 7.67
CA LEU A 491 -11.43 -17.74 7.63
C LEU A 491 -11.16 -16.23 7.60
N LYS A 492 -10.28 -15.78 8.49
CA LYS A 492 -9.71 -14.43 8.50
C LYS A 492 -8.20 -14.46 8.76
N PRO A 493 -7.44 -13.46 8.28
CA PRO A 493 -7.85 -12.36 7.40
C PRO A 493 -8.25 -12.88 6.00
N ASP A 494 -8.85 -12.04 5.15
CA ASP A 494 -9.30 -12.47 3.81
C ASP A 494 -8.16 -12.48 2.79
N ILE A 495 -7.25 -11.51 2.89
CA ILE A 495 -6.15 -11.30 1.93
C ILE A 495 -4.97 -10.55 2.58
N ALA A 496 -3.77 -10.67 2.01
CA ALA A 496 -2.60 -9.87 2.37
C ALA A 496 -2.26 -8.83 1.30
N ALA A 497 -1.81 -7.64 1.72
CA ALA A 497 -1.35 -6.58 0.82
C ALA A 497 -0.13 -5.83 1.41
N PRO A 498 0.60 -5.03 0.60
CA PRO A 498 1.76 -4.29 1.08
C PRO A 498 1.42 -3.38 2.26
N GLY A 499 2.07 -3.59 3.41
CA GLY A 499 1.81 -2.81 4.63
C GLY A 499 3.05 -2.59 5.48
N VAL A 500 4.25 -2.83 4.94
CA VAL A 500 5.53 -2.60 5.63
C VAL A 500 6.33 -1.56 4.84
N ASP A 501 6.79 -0.53 5.54
CA ASP A 501 7.61 0.58 5.07
C ASP A 501 7.10 1.18 3.76
N ILE A 502 5.80 1.52 3.76
CA ILE A 502 5.08 2.09 2.63
C ILE A 502 5.29 3.60 2.60
N LEU A 503 5.79 4.09 1.47
CA LEU A 503 5.96 5.53 1.24
C LEU A 503 4.64 6.12 0.72
N ALA A 504 4.08 7.09 1.44
CA ALA A 504 2.92 7.86 0.97
C ALA A 504 2.97 9.29 1.53
N ALA A 505 2.00 10.13 1.13
CA ALA A 505 1.96 11.53 1.57
C ALA A 505 1.75 11.63 3.09
N TYR A 506 2.24 12.71 3.68
CA TYR A 506 2.19 12.93 5.12
C TYR A 506 1.87 14.40 5.43
N THR A 507 1.35 14.63 6.63
CA THR A 507 1.13 15.99 7.14
C THR A 507 2.47 16.65 7.45
N LEU A 508 2.59 17.94 7.14
CA LEU A 508 3.74 18.73 7.57
C LEU A 508 3.55 19.31 8.97
N VAL A 509 2.40 19.09 9.62
CA VAL A 509 2.10 19.66 10.94
C VAL A 509 2.79 18.87 12.05
N LYS A 510 2.83 17.55 11.93
CA LYS A 510 3.52 16.62 12.83
C LYS A 510 4.95 16.35 12.37
N SER A 511 5.86 16.16 13.32
CA SER A 511 7.21 15.66 13.02
C SER A 511 7.15 14.18 12.64
N LEU A 512 8.19 13.67 11.98
CA LEU A 512 8.19 12.30 11.46
C LEU A 512 8.10 11.23 12.54
N THR A 513 8.65 11.50 13.72
CA THR A 513 8.57 10.56 14.86
C THR A 513 7.45 10.90 15.83
N GLY A 514 6.94 12.14 15.80
CA GLY A 514 6.03 12.67 16.83
C GLY A 514 6.66 12.82 18.22
N LEU A 515 7.96 12.53 18.38
CA LEU A 515 8.66 12.60 19.66
C LEU A 515 9.01 14.04 20.03
N LYS A 516 9.09 14.31 21.34
CA LYS A 516 9.47 15.62 21.87
C LYS A 516 10.87 16.00 21.39
N GLY A 517 10.98 17.18 20.77
CA GLY A 517 12.24 17.70 20.24
C GLY A 517 12.54 17.29 18.80
N ASP A 518 11.73 16.41 18.18
CA ASP A 518 11.88 16.09 16.77
C ASP A 518 11.43 17.26 15.89
N THR A 519 12.32 17.69 15.02
CA THR A 519 12.10 18.80 14.08
C THR A 519 12.03 18.31 12.64
N GLN A 520 12.22 17.01 12.39
CA GLN A 520 12.17 16.45 11.05
C GLN A 520 10.75 16.49 10.50
N ARG A 521 10.58 17.08 9.32
CA ARG A 521 9.30 17.15 8.60
C ARG A 521 9.51 16.77 7.14
N SER A 522 8.57 16.04 6.56
CA SER A 522 8.60 15.68 5.15
C SER A 522 7.19 15.54 4.60
N LYS A 523 7.01 15.90 3.33
CA LYS A 523 5.74 15.71 2.60
C LYS A 523 5.38 14.24 2.39
N PHE A 524 6.37 13.36 2.52
CA PHE A 524 6.23 11.91 2.39
C PHE A 524 6.94 11.22 3.57
N THR A 525 6.33 10.15 4.07
CA THR A 525 6.93 9.33 5.12
C THR A 525 6.73 7.84 4.86
N LEU A 526 7.49 7.01 5.58
CA LEU A 526 7.38 5.56 5.57
C LEU A 526 6.58 5.12 6.80
N MET A 527 5.53 4.33 6.59
CA MET A 527 4.73 3.76 7.68
C MET A 527 4.51 2.27 7.46
N SER A 528 4.37 1.56 8.58
CA SER A 528 4.11 0.12 8.65
C SER A 528 2.84 -0.12 9.46
N GLY A 529 1.99 -1.02 8.97
CA GLY A 529 0.72 -1.37 9.60
C GLY A 529 -0.23 -2.08 8.64
N THR A 530 -1.19 -2.83 9.18
CA THR A 530 -2.37 -3.27 8.41
C THR A 530 -3.17 -2.08 7.89
N SER A 531 -3.04 -0.92 8.55
CA SER A 531 -3.51 0.38 8.10
C SER A 531 -2.98 0.83 6.76
N MET A 532 -1.76 0.44 6.37
CA MET A 532 -1.18 0.74 5.06
C MET A 532 -1.58 -0.33 4.02
N ALA A 533 -1.86 -1.56 4.45
CA ALA A 533 -2.34 -2.64 3.58
C ALA A 533 -3.83 -2.46 3.19
N CYS A 534 -4.67 -1.99 4.11
CA CYS A 534 -6.09 -1.69 3.88
C CYS A 534 -6.34 -0.81 2.65
N PRO A 535 -5.74 0.40 2.50
CA PRO A 535 -5.93 1.25 1.33
C PRO A 535 -5.37 0.64 0.04
N HIS A 536 -4.41 -0.30 0.11
CA HIS A 536 -4.00 -1.05 -1.08
C HIS A 536 -5.14 -1.94 -1.61
N VAL A 537 -5.86 -2.62 -0.72
CA VAL A 537 -6.99 -3.48 -1.12
C VAL A 537 -8.21 -2.63 -1.47
N ALA A 538 -8.49 -1.55 -0.74
CA ALA A 538 -9.57 -0.61 -1.06
C ALA A 538 -9.37 0.02 -2.45
N GLY A 539 -8.14 0.42 -2.77
CA GLY A 539 -7.79 0.92 -4.08
C GLY A 539 -7.91 -0.14 -5.18
N ALA A 540 -7.55 -1.40 -4.91
CA ALA A 540 -7.80 -2.50 -5.84
C ALA A 540 -9.30 -2.81 -6.03
N ALA A 541 -10.11 -2.68 -4.98
CA ALA A 541 -11.57 -2.81 -5.06
C ALA A 541 -12.18 -1.69 -5.91
N ALA A 542 -11.74 -0.45 -5.73
CA ALA A 542 -12.10 0.69 -6.58
C ALA A 542 -11.68 0.46 -8.05
N TYR A 543 -10.46 -0.04 -8.26
CA TYR A 543 -9.97 -0.41 -9.59
C TYR A 543 -10.88 -1.47 -10.23
N VAL A 544 -11.22 -2.56 -9.53
CA VAL A 544 -12.16 -3.58 -10.02
C VAL A 544 -13.54 -3.00 -10.32
N LYS A 545 -14.10 -2.18 -9.42
CA LYS A 545 -15.40 -1.53 -9.60
C LYS A 545 -15.43 -0.58 -10.81
N SER A 546 -14.30 0.04 -11.17
CA SER A 546 -14.20 0.85 -12.40
C SER A 546 -14.34 0.05 -13.70
N PHE A 547 -14.03 -1.26 -13.67
CA PHE A 547 -14.25 -2.17 -14.80
C PHE A 547 -15.62 -2.86 -14.71
N HIS A 548 -16.14 -3.02 -13.49
CA HIS A 548 -17.40 -3.70 -13.21
C HIS A 548 -18.32 -2.87 -12.31
N PRO A 549 -18.91 -1.77 -12.81
CA PRO A 549 -19.65 -0.81 -11.98
C PRO A 549 -20.89 -1.39 -11.29
N THR A 550 -21.43 -2.50 -11.80
CA THR A 550 -22.64 -3.15 -11.30
C THR A 550 -22.37 -4.34 -10.39
N TRP A 551 -21.10 -4.68 -10.12
CA TRP A 551 -20.78 -5.80 -9.24
C TRP A 551 -21.13 -5.48 -7.79
N THR A 552 -21.69 -6.50 -7.12
CA THR A 552 -21.96 -6.46 -5.69
C THR A 552 -20.66 -6.39 -4.89
N PRO A 553 -20.70 -5.96 -3.62
CA PRO A 553 -19.53 -6.00 -2.76
C PRO A 553 -18.94 -7.40 -2.61
N ALA A 554 -19.79 -8.44 -2.52
CA ALA A 554 -19.36 -9.83 -2.46
C ALA A 554 -18.65 -10.30 -3.75
N ALA A 555 -19.14 -9.89 -4.92
CA ALA A 555 -18.48 -10.20 -6.19
C ALA A 555 -17.09 -9.56 -6.31
N ILE A 556 -16.93 -8.29 -5.90
CA ILE A 556 -15.63 -7.59 -5.89
C ILE A 556 -14.68 -8.27 -4.91
N LYS A 557 -15.13 -8.54 -3.68
CA LYS A 557 -14.38 -9.30 -2.67
C LYS A 557 -13.96 -10.66 -3.19
N SER A 558 -14.87 -11.39 -3.83
CA SER A 558 -14.58 -12.70 -4.41
C SER A 558 -13.52 -12.63 -5.52
N ALA A 559 -13.60 -11.65 -6.41
CA ALA A 559 -12.62 -11.46 -7.47
C ALA A 559 -11.22 -11.20 -6.90
N ILE A 560 -11.12 -10.36 -5.87
CA ILE A 560 -9.87 -10.05 -5.17
C ILE A 560 -9.29 -11.31 -4.50
N MET A 561 -10.10 -12.05 -3.74
CA MET A 561 -9.63 -13.25 -3.02
C MET A 561 -9.22 -14.38 -3.97
N THR A 562 -10.06 -14.69 -4.97
CA THR A 562 -9.85 -15.88 -5.82
C THR A 562 -8.72 -15.74 -6.83
N THR A 563 -8.27 -14.51 -7.08
CA THR A 563 -7.17 -14.18 -8.00
C THR A 563 -5.86 -13.84 -7.28
N ALA A 564 -5.86 -13.81 -5.95
CA ALA A 564 -4.69 -13.59 -5.12
C ALA A 564 -3.55 -14.56 -5.46
N LYS A 565 -2.31 -14.08 -5.40
CA LYS A 565 -1.11 -14.91 -5.57
C LYS A 565 -0.90 -15.71 -4.28
N PRO A 566 -0.84 -17.06 -4.33
CA PRO A 566 -0.59 -17.87 -3.14
C PRO A 566 0.73 -17.49 -2.45
N MET A 567 0.72 -17.43 -1.13
CA MET A 567 1.92 -17.18 -0.32
C MET A 567 2.47 -18.48 0.27
N SER A 568 3.76 -18.50 0.58
CA SER A 568 4.44 -19.70 1.06
C SER A 568 4.25 -19.90 2.57
N LYS A 569 3.75 -21.08 2.96
CA LYS A 569 3.70 -21.52 4.36
C LYS A 569 5.09 -21.77 4.98
N ARG A 570 6.15 -21.87 4.16
CA ARG A 570 7.53 -22.03 4.67
C ARG A 570 8.03 -20.77 5.36
N VAL A 571 7.59 -19.61 4.85
CA VAL A 571 7.92 -18.28 5.37
C VAL A 571 6.88 -17.84 6.41
N ASN A 572 5.62 -18.23 6.22
CA ASN A 572 4.50 -17.83 7.07
C ASN A 572 3.89 -19.07 7.74
N LYS A 573 4.34 -19.39 8.97
CA LYS A 573 4.01 -20.65 9.65
C LYS A 573 2.51 -20.81 9.93
N ASP A 574 1.79 -19.71 10.18
CA ASP A 574 0.34 -19.73 10.43
C ASP A 574 -0.50 -19.78 9.15
N ALA A 575 0.16 -19.86 7.98
CA ALA A 575 -0.44 -20.06 6.67
C ALA A 575 -1.63 -19.12 6.40
N GLU A 576 -2.79 -19.64 6.02
CA GLU A 576 -3.98 -18.84 5.72
C GLU A 576 -4.48 -17.98 6.89
N PHE A 577 -4.19 -18.30 8.15
CA PHE A 577 -4.49 -17.41 9.27
C PHE A 577 -3.60 -16.16 9.33
N SER A 578 -2.52 -16.14 8.55
CA SER A 578 -1.65 -14.96 8.40
C SER A 578 -1.96 -14.14 7.14
N TYR A 579 -2.30 -14.79 6.01
CA TYR A 579 -2.43 -14.12 4.70
C TYR A 579 -3.75 -14.35 3.96
N GLY A 580 -4.70 -15.10 4.54
CA GLY A 580 -5.97 -15.43 3.90
C GLY A 580 -5.79 -16.13 2.55
N ALA A 581 -6.38 -15.57 1.50
CA ALA A 581 -6.26 -16.11 0.15
C ALA A 581 -4.84 -15.97 -0.47
N GLY A 582 -4.01 -15.07 0.06
CA GLY A 582 -2.65 -14.79 -0.40
C GLY A 582 -2.41 -13.31 -0.67
N GLN A 583 -1.38 -13.00 -1.47
CA GLN A 583 -1.01 -11.64 -1.83
C GLN A 583 -1.97 -11.06 -2.89
N LEU A 584 -2.43 -9.83 -2.67
CA LEU A 584 -3.22 -9.05 -3.62
C LEU A 584 -2.63 -9.04 -5.05
N ASN A 585 -3.50 -9.17 -6.05
CA ASN A 585 -3.15 -9.11 -7.47
C ASN A 585 -4.22 -8.34 -8.27
N PRO A 586 -4.14 -7.00 -8.36
CA PRO A 586 -5.20 -6.17 -8.94
C PRO A 586 -5.44 -6.47 -10.43
N ALA A 587 -4.37 -6.73 -11.19
CA ALA A 587 -4.46 -6.98 -12.63
C ALA A 587 -5.28 -8.24 -12.98
N ARG A 588 -5.24 -9.27 -12.13
CA ARG A 588 -6.07 -10.47 -12.33
C ARG A 588 -7.50 -10.30 -11.80
N ALA A 589 -7.69 -9.48 -10.77
CA ALA A 589 -8.99 -9.28 -10.13
C ALA A 589 -10.04 -8.62 -11.05
N ILE A 590 -9.63 -7.87 -12.09
CA ILE A 590 -10.58 -7.33 -13.08
C ILE A 590 -11.15 -8.40 -14.02
N ASN A 591 -10.57 -9.59 -14.10
CA ASN A 591 -11.07 -10.69 -14.94
C ASN A 591 -10.90 -12.03 -14.21
N PRO A 592 -11.69 -12.28 -13.15
CA PRO A 592 -11.52 -13.46 -12.31
C PRO A 592 -12.09 -14.73 -12.99
N GLY A 593 -12.96 -14.59 -13.99
CA GLY A 593 -13.67 -15.69 -14.65
C GLY A 593 -14.91 -16.11 -13.88
N LEU A 594 -14.77 -16.50 -12.61
CA LEU A 594 -15.89 -16.83 -11.73
C LEU A 594 -15.87 -15.96 -10.46
N VAL A 595 -17.05 -15.65 -9.93
CA VAL A 595 -17.22 -14.99 -8.62
C VAL A 595 -18.20 -15.76 -7.74
N TYR A 596 -17.94 -15.74 -6.44
CA TYR A 596 -18.78 -16.23 -5.36
C TYR A 596 -19.60 -15.06 -4.82
N ASP A 597 -20.80 -14.87 -5.38
CA ASP A 597 -21.69 -13.78 -4.98
C ASP A 597 -22.54 -14.19 -3.77
N ILE A 598 -22.85 -13.24 -2.90
CA ILE A 598 -23.55 -13.46 -1.63
C ILE A 598 -24.66 -12.42 -1.50
N ASP A 599 -25.89 -12.88 -1.29
CA ASP A 599 -27.05 -12.02 -1.06
C ASP A 599 -27.24 -11.70 0.43
N GLU A 600 -28.02 -10.66 0.74
CA GLU A 600 -28.29 -10.20 2.12
C GLU A 600 -28.83 -11.34 3.00
N MET A 601 -29.76 -12.15 2.47
CA MET A 601 -30.37 -13.26 3.21
C MET A 601 -29.38 -14.35 3.60
N SER A 602 -28.33 -14.57 2.82
CA SER A 602 -27.26 -15.50 3.16
C SER A 602 -26.52 -15.07 4.44
N TYR A 603 -26.34 -13.76 4.68
CA TYR A 603 -25.75 -13.26 5.92
C TYR A 603 -26.71 -13.42 7.12
N VAL A 604 -28.02 -13.25 6.92
CA VAL A 604 -29.04 -13.54 7.94
C VAL A 604 -29.02 -15.01 8.33
N GLN A 605 -28.99 -15.92 7.34
CA GLN A 605 -28.90 -17.36 7.55
C GLN A 605 -27.61 -17.74 8.29
N PHE A 606 -26.50 -17.08 7.97
CA PHE A 606 -25.24 -17.23 8.69
C PHE A 606 -25.36 -16.82 10.16
N LEU A 607 -25.89 -15.63 10.45
CA LEU A 607 -26.04 -15.17 11.84
C LEU A 607 -26.95 -16.11 12.65
N CYS A 608 -28.06 -16.57 12.06
CA CYS A 608 -28.89 -17.62 12.67
C CYS A 608 -28.09 -18.91 12.94
N HIS A 609 -27.20 -19.31 12.02
CA HIS A 609 -26.36 -20.49 12.18
C HIS A 609 -25.25 -20.33 13.23
N GLU A 610 -24.76 -19.10 13.42
CA GLU A 610 -23.85 -18.75 14.52
C GLU A 610 -24.55 -18.69 15.89
N GLY A 611 -25.89 -18.71 15.92
CA GLY A 611 -26.68 -18.71 17.16
C GLY A 611 -27.12 -17.33 17.64
N TYR A 612 -27.04 -16.30 16.79
CA TYR A 612 -27.56 -14.97 17.11
C TYR A 612 -29.08 -15.01 17.25
N SER A 613 -29.60 -14.24 18.20
CA SER A 613 -31.04 -14.17 18.44
C SER A 613 -31.76 -13.49 17.27
N GLY A 614 -32.99 -13.94 17.00
CA GLY A 614 -33.84 -13.34 15.96
C GLY A 614 -34.10 -11.85 16.19
N SER A 615 -34.17 -11.40 17.44
CA SER A 615 -34.33 -9.98 17.76
C SER A 615 -33.08 -9.18 17.39
N SER A 616 -31.87 -9.63 17.77
CA SER A 616 -30.63 -8.92 17.42
C SER A 616 -30.44 -8.81 15.90
N ILE A 617 -30.76 -9.87 15.16
CA ILE A 617 -30.70 -9.87 13.69
C ILE A 617 -31.76 -8.92 13.11
N ALA A 618 -32.98 -8.92 13.66
CA ALA A 618 -34.06 -8.04 13.22
C ALA A 618 -33.68 -6.56 13.31
N HIS A 619 -32.98 -6.16 14.39
CA HIS A 619 -32.43 -4.81 14.54
C HIS A 619 -31.41 -4.48 13.45
N LEU A 620 -30.45 -5.39 13.18
CA LEU A 620 -29.42 -5.18 12.16
C LEU A 620 -30.01 -4.99 10.75
N ILE A 621 -31.02 -5.78 10.37
CA ILE A 621 -31.59 -5.72 9.02
C ILE A 621 -32.71 -4.67 8.88
N GLY A 622 -33.21 -4.12 9.99
CA GLY A 622 -34.30 -3.14 10.03
C GLY A 622 -35.69 -3.75 9.84
N THR A 623 -35.97 -4.91 10.44
CA THR A 623 -37.27 -5.60 10.35
C THR A 623 -37.89 -5.81 11.73
N LYS A 624 -39.20 -6.12 11.79
CA LYS A 624 -39.92 -6.31 13.05
C LYS A 624 -39.52 -7.59 13.79
N SER A 625 -39.27 -8.67 13.06
CA SER A 625 -38.86 -9.96 13.64
C SER A 625 -38.16 -10.82 12.60
N VAL A 626 -37.20 -11.62 13.07
CA VAL A 626 -36.58 -12.69 12.30
C VAL A 626 -36.78 -13.99 13.08
N ASN A 627 -37.38 -14.99 12.44
CA ASN A 627 -37.50 -16.32 13.02
C ASN A 627 -36.50 -17.26 12.36
N CYS A 628 -35.37 -17.48 13.02
CA CYS A 628 -34.32 -18.38 12.52
C CYS A 628 -34.80 -19.81 12.31
N SER A 629 -35.79 -20.29 13.07
CA SER A 629 -36.33 -21.64 12.94
C SER A 629 -37.20 -21.83 11.70
N SER A 630 -37.79 -20.76 11.17
CA SER A 630 -38.60 -20.81 9.94
C SER A 630 -37.81 -20.50 8.67
N LEU A 631 -36.58 -20.00 8.80
CA LEU A 631 -35.70 -19.75 7.66
C LEU A 631 -35.11 -21.07 7.15
N LEU A 632 -35.07 -21.21 5.83
CA LEU A 632 -34.29 -22.29 5.22
C LEU A 632 -32.83 -22.15 5.70
N PRO A 633 -32.20 -23.21 6.23
CA PRO A 633 -30.81 -23.16 6.67
C PRO A 633 -29.87 -22.74 5.54
N GLY A 634 -28.84 -21.97 5.88
CA GLY A 634 -27.81 -21.55 4.94
C GLY A 634 -27.06 -22.73 4.30
N PHE A 635 -26.34 -22.44 3.21
CA PHE A 635 -25.73 -23.47 2.38
C PHE A 635 -24.46 -24.08 2.99
N GLY A 636 -24.57 -25.29 3.56
CA GLY A 636 -23.39 -26.09 3.97
C GLY A 636 -22.86 -25.74 5.36
N TYR A 637 -21.65 -26.20 5.68
CA TYR A 637 -21.04 -26.13 7.01
C TYR A 637 -20.91 -24.71 7.56
N ASP A 638 -20.68 -23.74 6.69
CA ASP A 638 -20.45 -22.34 7.03
C ASP A 638 -21.63 -21.43 6.70
N ALA A 639 -22.75 -22.00 6.23
CA ALA A 639 -23.97 -21.29 5.83
C ALA A 639 -23.79 -20.19 4.76
N LEU A 640 -22.57 -19.95 4.26
CA LEU A 640 -22.21 -18.86 3.36
C LEU A 640 -21.59 -19.37 2.06
N ASN A 641 -21.88 -18.65 0.98
CA ASN A 641 -21.23 -18.86 -0.31
C ASN A 641 -19.84 -18.17 -0.37
N TYR A 642 -18.99 -18.44 0.63
CA TYR A 642 -17.75 -17.70 0.84
C TYR A 642 -16.59 -18.19 -0.06
N PRO A 643 -15.65 -17.32 -0.50
CA PRO A 643 -14.56 -17.70 -1.41
C PRO A 643 -13.47 -18.61 -0.78
N SER A 644 -13.51 -18.84 0.53
CA SER A 644 -12.64 -19.74 1.28
C SER A 644 -13.46 -20.75 2.09
N MET A 645 -12.80 -21.76 2.64
CA MET A 645 -13.42 -22.81 3.47
C MET A 645 -12.55 -23.06 4.70
N GLN A 646 -13.17 -23.17 5.88
CA GLN A 646 -12.50 -23.46 7.14
C GLN A 646 -13.23 -24.57 7.90
N LEU A 647 -12.49 -25.53 8.43
CA LEU A 647 -13.01 -26.64 9.23
C LEU A 647 -12.25 -26.72 10.56
N ASN A 648 -12.96 -26.54 11.66
CA ASN A 648 -12.43 -26.71 13.01
C ASN A 648 -12.53 -28.18 13.43
N MET A 649 -11.41 -28.77 13.85
CA MET A 649 -11.33 -30.09 14.45
C MET A 649 -11.51 -29.99 15.97
N LYS A 650 -12.66 -30.47 16.47
CA LYS A 650 -12.96 -30.49 17.92
C LYS A 650 -12.24 -31.60 18.69
N ASN A 651 -11.90 -32.71 18.02
CA ASN A 651 -11.21 -33.85 18.63
C ASN A 651 -10.31 -34.50 17.57
N SER A 652 -9.08 -34.89 17.96
CA SER A 652 -8.11 -35.59 17.11
C SER A 652 -8.38 -37.10 16.97
N GLN A 653 -9.22 -37.67 17.83
CA GLN A 653 -9.52 -39.11 17.88
C GLN A 653 -10.60 -39.55 16.90
N GLN A 654 -11.46 -38.63 16.43
CA GLN A 654 -12.55 -38.93 15.50
C GLN A 654 -12.40 -38.16 14.19
N PRO A 655 -12.90 -38.70 13.07
CA PRO A 655 -12.86 -37.98 11.80
C PRO A 655 -13.74 -36.74 11.89
N THR A 656 -13.22 -35.58 11.48
CA THR A 656 -14.03 -34.36 11.35
C THR A 656 -14.44 -34.17 9.89
N VAL A 657 -15.73 -33.97 9.63
CA VAL A 657 -16.28 -33.82 8.28
C VAL A 657 -16.95 -32.45 8.12
N GLY A 658 -16.51 -31.68 7.13
CA GLY A 658 -17.12 -30.43 6.71
C GLY A 658 -17.70 -30.56 5.30
N VAL A 659 -18.98 -30.20 5.12
CA VAL A 659 -19.64 -30.18 3.79
C VAL A 659 -19.93 -28.75 3.39
N PHE A 660 -19.14 -28.20 2.48
CA PHE A 660 -19.29 -26.85 1.96
C PHE A 660 -20.11 -26.89 0.67
N LYS A 661 -21.13 -26.03 0.58
CA LYS A 661 -21.92 -25.86 -0.65
C LYS A 661 -21.60 -24.48 -1.20
N ARG A 662 -21.33 -24.41 -2.51
CA ARG A 662 -20.94 -23.18 -3.19
C ARG A 662 -21.71 -23.00 -4.49
N ARG A 663 -21.88 -21.73 -4.87
CA ARG A 663 -22.50 -21.29 -6.12
C ARG A 663 -21.63 -20.21 -6.75
N VAL A 664 -21.16 -20.46 -7.95
CA VAL A 664 -20.32 -19.52 -8.69
C VAL A 664 -21.07 -18.95 -9.88
N THR A 665 -20.86 -17.66 -10.14
CA THR A 665 -21.40 -16.94 -11.30
C THR A 665 -20.28 -16.74 -12.32
N ASN A 666 -20.51 -17.11 -13.59
CA ASN A 666 -19.57 -16.83 -14.66
C ASN A 666 -19.61 -15.34 -15.07
N VAL A 667 -18.49 -14.66 -14.94
CA VAL A 667 -18.29 -13.26 -15.34
C VAL A 667 -17.27 -13.13 -16.48
N GLY A 668 -16.84 -14.27 -17.03
CA GLY A 668 -16.00 -14.35 -18.23
C GLY A 668 -16.78 -14.88 -19.45
N PRO A 669 -16.06 -15.16 -20.56
CA PRO A 669 -16.65 -15.82 -21.72
C PRO A 669 -17.20 -17.22 -21.38
N PRO A 670 -18.06 -17.81 -22.23
CA PRO A 670 -18.45 -19.21 -22.10
C PRO A 670 -17.23 -20.13 -21.97
N SER A 671 -17.26 -21.05 -21.02
CA SER A 671 -16.10 -21.85 -20.62
C SER A 671 -16.49 -23.09 -19.81
N VAL A 672 -15.63 -24.11 -19.85
CA VAL A 672 -15.70 -25.29 -18.98
C VAL A 672 -14.57 -25.20 -17.96
N TYR A 673 -14.93 -25.11 -16.68
CA TYR A 673 -13.98 -25.08 -15.58
C TYR A 673 -13.81 -26.48 -15.00
N ASN A 674 -12.57 -26.96 -14.92
CA ASN A 674 -12.24 -28.23 -14.29
C ASN A 674 -11.66 -28.00 -12.89
N ALA A 675 -12.11 -28.78 -11.92
CA ALA A 675 -11.64 -28.69 -10.55
C ALA A 675 -10.30 -29.41 -10.36
N THR A 676 -9.38 -28.76 -9.65
CA THR A 676 -8.13 -29.35 -9.17
C THR A 676 -8.04 -29.14 -7.67
N ILE A 677 -7.71 -30.19 -6.94
CA ILE A 677 -7.55 -30.16 -5.48
C ILE A 677 -6.08 -30.35 -5.15
N LYS A 678 -5.55 -29.51 -4.26
CA LYS A 678 -4.24 -29.70 -3.63
C LYS A 678 -4.46 -29.86 -2.12
N ALA A 679 -4.16 -31.03 -1.59
CA ALA A 679 -4.33 -31.35 -0.17
C ALA A 679 -3.09 -32.10 0.37
N PRO A 680 -2.67 -31.84 1.63
CA PRO A 680 -1.62 -32.61 2.29
C PRO A 680 -2.10 -34.02 2.66
N LYS A 681 -1.15 -34.91 2.98
CA LYS A 681 -1.46 -36.22 3.56
C LYS A 681 -2.32 -36.05 4.81
N GLY A 682 -3.35 -36.89 4.96
CA GLY A 682 -4.29 -36.85 6.08
C GLY A 682 -5.60 -36.11 5.80
N LEU A 683 -5.64 -35.20 4.82
CA LEU A 683 -6.88 -34.56 4.38
C LEU A 683 -7.43 -35.23 3.12
N GLN A 684 -8.68 -35.66 3.17
CA GLN A 684 -9.41 -36.14 2.00
C GLN A 684 -10.45 -35.10 1.59
N ILE A 685 -10.28 -34.54 0.39
CA ILE A 685 -11.16 -33.49 -0.14
C ILE A 685 -11.75 -33.99 -1.45
N THR A 686 -13.08 -33.90 -1.59
CA THR A 686 -13.80 -34.26 -2.81
C THR A 686 -14.69 -33.12 -3.27
N VAL A 687 -14.83 -32.95 -4.58
CA VAL A 687 -15.66 -31.91 -5.20
C VAL A 687 -16.64 -32.56 -6.18
N ARG A 688 -17.91 -32.15 -6.15
CA ARG A 688 -18.95 -32.63 -7.06
C ARG A 688 -19.87 -31.48 -7.53
N PRO A 689 -20.10 -31.31 -8.84
CA PRO A 689 -19.42 -32.00 -9.95
C PRO A 689 -17.93 -31.60 -10.02
N THR A 690 -17.11 -32.36 -10.76
CA THR A 690 -15.69 -32.06 -10.98
C THR A 690 -15.45 -31.07 -12.13
N SER A 691 -16.48 -30.78 -12.92
CA SER A 691 -16.44 -29.83 -14.03
C SER A 691 -17.71 -28.96 -14.02
N LEU A 692 -17.58 -27.68 -14.39
CA LEU A 692 -18.69 -26.74 -14.49
C LEU A 692 -18.73 -26.14 -15.90
N LEU A 693 -19.82 -26.40 -16.62
CA LEU A 693 -20.08 -25.85 -17.95
C LEU A 693 -20.90 -24.55 -17.83
N PHE A 694 -20.37 -23.48 -18.42
CA PHE A 694 -21.05 -22.21 -18.59
C PHE A 694 -21.19 -21.85 -20.08
N THR A 695 -22.42 -21.63 -20.53
CA THR A 695 -22.75 -21.31 -21.93
C THR A 695 -23.01 -19.82 -22.16
N ARG A 696 -23.23 -19.04 -21.10
CA ARG A 696 -23.49 -17.60 -21.19
C ARG A 696 -22.96 -16.83 -19.97
N LEU A 697 -22.84 -15.51 -20.12
CA LEU A 697 -22.49 -14.59 -19.05
C LEU A 697 -23.56 -14.62 -17.94
N LEU A 698 -23.13 -14.42 -16.69
CA LEU A 698 -23.96 -14.42 -15.48
C LEU A 698 -24.67 -15.75 -15.16
N GLN A 699 -24.39 -16.82 -15.90
CA GLN A 699 -24.90 -18.14 -15.55
C GLN A 699 -24.30 -18.62 -14.23
N LYS A 700 -25.16 -19.14 -13.36
CA LYS A 700 -24.79 -19.66 -12.03
C LYS A 700 -24.69 -21.18 -12.07
N ARG A 701 -23.69 -21.74 -11.39
CA ARG A 701 -23.54 -23.19 -11.16
C ARG A 701 -23.18 -23.47 -9.72
N SER A 702 -23.74 -24.53 -9.18
CA SER A 702 -23.49 -24.97 -7.80
C SER A 702 -22.63 -26.21 -7.76
N PHE A 703 -21.82 -26.32 -6.72
CA PHE A 703 -21.01 -27.50 -6.43
C PHE A 703 -20.91 -27.72 -4.92
N LYS A 704 -20.51 -28.93 -4.54
CA LYS A 704 -20.30 -29.37 -3.17
C LYS A 704 -18.85 -29.76 -2.98
N VAL A 705 -18.24 -29.32 -1.88
CA VAL A 705 -16.92 -29.74 -1.42
C VAL A 705 -17.09 -30.48 -0.10
N VAL A 706 -16.59 -31.71 -0.01
CA VAL A 706 -16.56 -32.48 1.24
C VAL A 706 -15.11 -32.56 1.68
N VAL A 707 -14.84 -32.06 2.89
CA VAL A 707 -13.52 -32.07 3.53
C VAL A 707 -13.59 -33.05 4.70
N VAL A 708 -12.72 -34.05 4.69
CA VAL A 708 -12.61 -35.06 5.75
C VAL A 708 -11.19 -34.99 6.33
N ALA A 709 -11.10 -34.62 7.61
CA ALA A 709 -9.88 -34.72 8.39
C ALA A 709 -9.86 -36.09 9.09
N LYS A 710 -8.85 -36.91 8.80
CA LYS A 710 -8.76 -38.26 9.36
C LYS A 710 -8.41 -38.24 10.87
N PRO A 711 -8.75 -39.31 11.62
CA PRO A 711 -8.26 -39.49 12.99
C PRO A 711 -6.73 -39.53 13.05
N GLY A 712 -6.15 -39.14 14.18
CA GLY A 712 -4.71 -39.23 14.42
C GLY A 712 -3.87 -38.17 13.70
N LEU A 713 -4.50 -37.16 13.06
CA LEU A 713 -3.77 -35.97 12.66
C LEU A 713 -3.26 -35.25 13.90
N SER A 714 -1.93 -35.17 13.99
CA SER A 714 -1.20 -34.69 15.17
C SER A 714 -1.61 -33.28 15.58
N THR A 715 -1.77 -33.07 16.90
CA THR A 715 -1.82 -31.76 17.58
C THR A 715 -0.58 -30.88 17.33
N LYS A 716 0.48 -31.43 16.71
CA LYS A 716 1.67 -30.66 16.27
C LYS A 716 1.37 -29.75 15.08
N PHE A 717 0.35 -30.03 14.27
CA PHE A 717 -0.02 -29.18 13.13
C PHE A 717 -1.17 -28.25 13.52
N ARG A 718 -0.83 -27.01 13.90
CA ARG A 718 -1.82 -25.96 14.20
C ARG A 718 -2.75 -25.66 13.00
N VAL A 719 -2.23 -25.79 11.77
CA VAL A 719 -2.94 -25.42 10.54
C VAL A 719 -2.56 -26.37 9.39
N LEU A 720 -3.56 -26.89 8.68
CA LEU A 720 -3.41 -27.68 7.48
C LEU A 720 -4.04 -26.96 6.29
N SER A 721 -3.17 -26.52 5.39
CA SER A 721 -3.55 -25.79 4.17
C SER A 721 -3.82 -26.74 3.00
N ALA A 722 -4.98 -26.59 2.39
CA ALA A 722 -5.37 -27.18 1.12
C ALA A 722 -5.98 -26.11 0.20
N SER A 723 -6.29 -26.46 -1.05
CA SER A 723 -6.99 -25.55 -1.96
C SER A 723 -7.80 -26.28 -3.01
N LEU A 724 -8.92 -25.67 -3.39
CA LEU A 724 -9.68 -25.97 -4.59
C LEU A 724 -9.37 -24.93 -5.66
N VAL A 725 -9.13 -25.36 -6.89
CA VAL A 725 -8.86 -24.50 -8.03
C VAL A 725 -9.79 -24.88 -9.18
N TRP A 726 -10.60 -23.94 -9.64
CA TRP A 726 -11.32 -24.06 -10.91
C TRP A 726 -10.47 -23.46 -12.02
N LYS A 727 -10.15 -24.25 -13.03
CA LYS A 727 -9.20 -23.87 -14.08
C LYS A 727 -9.82 -23.98 -15.48
N THR A 728 -9.53 -22.99 -16.30
CA THR A 728 -9.67 -23.02 -17.77
C THR A 728 -8.30 -22.74 -18.40
N THR A 729 -8.25 -22.59 -19.72
CA THR A 729 -7.03 -22.13 -20.41
C THR A 729 -6.61 -20.71 -19.99
N HIS A 730 -7.56 -19.84 -19.61
CA HIS A 730 -7.30 -18.42 -19.34
C HIS A 730 -7.56 -17.98 -17.89
N HIS A 731 -8.40 -18.71 -17.15
CA HIS A 731 -8.81 -18.35 -15.80
C HIS A 731 -8.38 -19.41 -14.78
N THR A 732 -8.05 -18.94 -13.58
CA THR A 732 -7.71 -19.78 -12.43
C THR A 732 -8.34 -19.13 -11.21
N VAL A 733 -9.35 -19.79 -10.67
CA VAL A 733 -10.16 -19.33 -9.53
C VAL A 733 -9.80 -20.22 -8.34
N ARG A 734 -8.99 -19.70 -7.42
CA ARG A 734 -8.48 -20.46 -6.26
C ARG A 734 -9.29 -20.13 -5.01
N SER A 735 -9.65 -21.16 -4.26
CA SER A 735 -10.23 -21.06 -2.92
C SER A 735 -9.36 -21.81 -1.92
N PRO A 736 -8.80 -21.14 -0.89
CA PRO A 736 -8.09 -21.84 0.18
C PRO A 736 -9.06 -22.67 1.02
N ILE A 737 -8.57 -23.80 1.52
CA ILE A 737 -9.26 -24.70 2.45
C ILE A 737 -8.35 -24.89 3.65
N VAL A 738 -8.83 -24.55 4.84
CA VAL A 738 -8.05 -24.62 6.08
C VAL A 738 -8.69 -25.60 7.02
N VAL A 739 -7.89 -26.51 7.57
CA VAL A 739 -8.30 -27.38 8.67
C VAL A 739 -7.39 -27.09 9.86
N TYR A 740 -7.96 -26.87 11.03
CA TYR A 740 -7.20 -26.46 12.22
C TYR A 740 -7.78 -27.05 13.51
N SER A 741 -6.95 -27.07 14.55
CA SER A 741 -7.34 -27.37 15.93
C SER A 741 -6.72 -26.31 16.84
N LEU A 742 -7.50 -25.76 17.77
CA LEU A 742 -6.96 -24.92 18.84
C LEU A 742 -6.41 -25.81 19.96
N PRO A 743 -5.37 -25.37 20.70
CA PRO A 743 -5.01 -26.02 21.97
C PRO A 743 -6.20 -25.96 22.92
N ASP A 744 -6.37 -27.02 23.72
CA ASP A 744 -7.29 -27.01 24.87
C ASP A 744 -6.89 -25.95 25.92
#